data_AF-A0AB35I279-F1
#
_entry.id   AF-A0AB35I279-F1
#
_cell.length_a   1.000
_cell.length_b   1.000
_cell.length_c   1.000
_cell.angle_alpha   90.00
_cell.angle_beta   90.00
_cell.angle_gamma   90.00
#
_symmetry.space_group_name_H-M   'P 1'
#
loop_
_entity.id
_entity.type
_entity.pdbx_description
1 polymer ?
#
loop_
_entity_poly.entity_id
_entity_poly.type
_entity_poly.pdbx_seq_one_letter_code
_entity_poly.pdbx_strand_id
1 'polypeptide(L)'
;NPGQEDQDGDGIGDACDDDVDGDGVDNDTDNCPLDANPAQTDTDGDGQGDACDSDDDGDGVDDGSDNCPLDANPGQEDQDGDGIGDVCDDDSDTDDDGLDDGSDNCPLVPNADQTDTDGDGIGDACDNDDDNDGVEDGTDNCPLIVNPSQTDTDGDGIGDACDNDDDGDGIDDGSDNCPLDANADQLDTDGDGLGDVCDSDDDADGVADVADNCPLIANPGQTDTDGNGIGDACDNDDDGDGIDDGVDNCPLIPNPAQEDTDGDGLGNVCDNDDDNDGVADGLDNCPLVANADQLDTDGDGLGNACDTDDDGDGIEDGSDNCPLNSNSDQTDTDGDGIGNACDSDDDGDGVDDGADNCPLVPNADQTDTDGDGLGDACDSDDDNDGVDDGSDNCPLTPNPGQEDTDSDGIGDACDALTDSDGDGIGDLVDNCPATPNPGQEDLDGDGIGDVCDSDDDGDGVDDGTDNCPLIANADQTDTDGDGLGDACDNDDDNDGVDDGADNCPLVSNVDQTDTDGDGAGDACDNDDDGDGVDDGADNCPLIPNGDQTDTDGDGVGNVCDSDDDGDGVDDGVDNCPLVSNSDQTDTDGDGLGDLCDADDDGDGLDDGADNCPLIPNPGQEDTDGDGIGDACDSDVDGDGVDNGVDNCPLTPNADQADVDSDGIGDACDDDLDGDGVDNDSDNCPIDPNPGQEDQDGDGIGDACDNDLDGDGVDNNVDNCPNIANADQADTDSDGIGDVCDPDFARCGNNQVYEPITVPNATVSSGTEGICLLCTVTDEADVIDNNLNNAARISVPVGVAGSGFVRVTDTGTTYTGTNSVGFVLENPDTLLDLTILQSITISTLLNGTVVDSASGGSLLALNLLGSGDRKLVVFEANGNFNQLQVNAGALVDLLNQIDVYAACVRPITP
;
A
#
# COMPACT_ATOMS: atom_id res chain seq x y z
N ASN A 1 -23.95 24.75 75.66
CA ASN A 1 -23.14 25.94 75.99
C ASN A 1 -23.40 26.98 74.89
N PRO A 2 -23.61 28.30 75.14
CA PRO A 2 -23.87 29.27 74.06
C PRO A 2 -22.69 29.53 73.12
N GLY A 3 -21.47 29.09 73.49
CA GLY A 3 -20.26 29.22 72.66
C GLY A 3 -20.12 28.15 71.59
N GLN A 4 -20.56 26.90 71.86
CA GLN A 4 -20.21 25.72 71.05
C GLN A 4 -18.74 25.78 70.60
N GLU A 5 -17.86 26.03 71.57
CA GLU A 5 -16.41 25.91 71.37
C GLU A 5 -16.12 24.40 71.22
N ASP A 6 -15.28 24.10 70.24
CA ASP A 6 -14.96 22.80 69.63
C ASP A 6 -13.54 23.02 69.09
N GLN A 7 -12.55 22.76 69.96
CA GLN A 7 -11.16 23.18 69.77
C GLN A 7 -10.41 22.29 68.76
N ASP A 8 -10.70 20.99 68.73
CA ASP A 8 -10.11 20.02 67.80
C ASP A 8 -10.90 19.87 66.49
N GLY A 9 -12.16 20.33 66.46
CA GLY A 9 -13.00 20.35 65.27
C GLY A 9 -13.65 18.99 64.95
N ASP A 10 -13.72 18.06 65.90
CA ASP A 10 -14.29 16.73 65.70
C ASP A 10 -15.85 16.74 65.64
N GLY A 11 -16.46 17.87 66.03
CA GLY A 11 -17.90 18.10 66.02
C GLY A 11 -18.62 17.78 67.34
N ILE A 12 -17.90 17.36 68.36
CA ILE A 12 -18.26 17.39 69.78
C ILE A 12 -17.81 18.77 70.32
N GLY A 13 -18.40 19.25 71.42
CA GLY A 13 -18.01 20.57 71.96
C GLY A 13 -17.28 20.40 73.27
N ASP A 14 -16.24 21.21 73.52
CA ASP A 14 -15.25 21.05 74.61
C ASP A 14 -15.87 20.71 75.98
N ALA A 15 -17.04 21.27 76.28
CA ALA A 15 -17.73 21.05 77.57
C ALA A 15 -18.28 19.62 77.76
N CYS A 16 -18.29 18.81 76.70
CA CYS A 16 -18.68 17.41 76.69
C CYS A 16 -17.73 16.56 75.86
N ASP A 17 -16.57 17.10 75.50
CA ASP A 17 -15.50 16.34 74.90
C ASP A 17 -14.67 15.67 75.98
N ASP A 18 -14.32 14.41 75.76
CA ASP A 18 -13.47 13.66 76.68
C ASP A 18 -11.99 13.82 76.29
N ASP A 19 -11.69 14.38 75.11
CA ASP A 19 -10.36 14.77 74.58
C ASP A 19 -10.54 16.14 73.89
N VAL A 20 -10.22 17.24 74.58
CA VAL A 20 -10.64 18.59 74.12
C VAL A 20 -9.74 19.15 73.03
N ASP A 21 -8.48 18.75 72.97
CA ASP A 21 -7.50 19.24 71.99
C ASP A 21 -7.21 18.23 70.88
N GLY A 22 -7.79 17.03 70.95
CA GLY A 22 -7.83 16.05 69.88
C GLY A 22 -6.52 15.30 69.69
N ASP A 23 -5.73 15.20 70.76
CA ASP A 23 -4.39 14.60 70.74
C ASP A 23 -4.41 13.07 70.92
N GLY A 24 -5.58 12.51 71.25
CA GLY A 24 -5.80 11.09 71.46
C GLY A 24 -5.71 10.64 72.92
N VAL A 25 -5.58 11.56 73.88
CA VAL A 25 -5.49 11.29 75.32
C VAL A 25 -6.67 11.94 76.06
N ASP A 26 -7.42 11.13 76.80
CA ASP A 26 -8.57 11.66 77.55
C ASP A 26 -8.11 12.71 78.59
N ASN A 27 -8.83 13.84 78.70
CA ASN A 27 -8.57 15.00 79.56
C ASN A 27 -8.26 14.68 81.05
N ASP A 28 -8.75 13.55 81.56
CA ASP A 28 -8.54 13.13 82.96
C ASP A 28 -7.15 12.50 83.19
N THR A 29 -6.46 12.11 82.12
CA THR A 29 -5.11 11.53 82.10
C THR A 29 -4.09 12.38 81.36
N ASP A 30 -4.58 13.33 80.58
CA ASP A 30 -3.79 14.29 79.85
C ASP A 30 -3.06 15.27 80.79
N ASN A 31 -1.74 15.42 80.63
CA ASN A 31 -0.92 16.37 81.36
C ASN A 31 -0.91 17.78 80.74
N CYS A 32 -1.48 17.94 79.53
CA CYS A 32 -1.83 19.21 78.88
C CYS A 32 -3.23 19.20 78.24
N PRO A 33 -4.34 19.14 79.02
CA PRO A 33 -5.72 18.94 78.52
C PRO A 33 -6.33 19.99 77.56
N LEU A 34 -5.55 20.96 77.10
CA LEU A 34 -5.98 22.03 76.20
C LEU A 34 -4.95 22.30 75.09
N ASP A 35 -3.79 21.64 75.13
CA ASP A 35 -2.65 21.85 74.24
C ASP A 35 -2.15 20.47 73.78
N ALA A 36 -2.61 20.05 72.60
CA ALA A 36 -2.43 18.69 72.09
C ALA A 36 -0.97 18.20 72.18
N ASN A 37 -0.74 17.16 72.98
CA ASN A 37 0.57 16.55 73.18
C ASN A 37 0.47 15.02 73.28
N PRO A 38 0.23 14.32 72.15
CA PRO A 38 -0.12 12.89 72.14
C PRO A 38 0.89 11.97 72.84
N ALA A 39 2.16 12.41 72.93
CA ALA A 39 3.24 11.68 73.57
C ALA A 39 3.22 11.77 75.11
N GLN A 40 2.52 12.77 75.66
CA GLN A 40 2.40 13.03 77.10
C GLN A 40 3.76 13.14 77.79
N THR A 41 4.74 13.71 77.08
CA THR A 41 6.08 13.98 77.61
C THR A 41 5.98 14.98 78.76
N ASP A 42 6.72 14.70 79.82
CA ASP A 42 6.78 15.44 81.09
C ASP A 42 8.22 15.25 81.59
N THR A 43 9.09 16.13 81.11
CA THR A 43 10.54 15.99 81.16
C THR A 43 11.07 16.12 82.59
N ASP A 44 10.55 17.05 83.38
CA ASP A 44 10.90 17.21 84.79
C ASP A 44 10.10 16.30 85.76
N GLY A 45 9.00 15.72 85.27
CA GLY A 45 8.15 14.79 86.00
C GLY A 45 7.24 15.45 87.05
N ASP A 46 6.95 16.75 86.93
CA ASP A 46 6.11 17.50 87.87
C ASP A 46 4.60 17.26 87.66
N GLY A 47 4.24 16.68 86.51
CA GLY A 47 2.89 16.33 86.12
C GLY A 47 2.18 17.34 85.21
N GLN A 48 2.89 18.38 84.76
CA GLN A 48 2.53 19.20 83.60
C GLN A 48 3.33 18.68 82.39
N GLY A 49 2.71 18.57 81.22
CA GLY A 49 3.43 18.09 80.04
C GLY A 49 4.23 19.21 79.39
N ASP A 50 5.32 18.88 78.72
CA ASP A 50 6.22 19.86 78.07
C ASP A 50 5.46 20.82 77.13
N ALA A 51 4.38 20.36 76.48
CA ALA A 51 3.61 21.20 75.58
C ALA A 51 2.87 22.38 76.24
N CYS A 52 2.68 22.31 77.56
CA CYS A 52 1.99 23.34 78.33
C CYS A 52 2.71 23.74 79.61
N ASP A 53 3.85 23.12 79.92
CA ASP A 53 4.77 23.61 80.94
C ASP A 53 5.49 24.87 80.41
N SER A 54 6.15 25.57 81.31
CA SER A 54 6.84 26.81 81.04
C SER A 54 8.31 26.77 81.45
N ASP A 55 8.76 25.60 81.93
CA ASP A 55 10.06 25.24 82.50
C ASP A 55 10.17 23.71 82.39
N ASP A 56 10.23 23.19 81.16
CA ASP A 56 10.00 21.78 80.79
C ASP A 56 10.96 20.81 81.52
N ASP A 57 12.18 21.25 81.83
CA ASP A 57 13.20 20.46 82.53
C ASP A 57 13.35 20.79 84.04
N GLY A 58 12.54 21.75 84.53
CA GLY A 58 12.44 22.13 85.93
C GLY A 58 13.72 22.72 86.52
N ASP A 59 14.60 23.28 85.68
CA ASP A 59 15.89 23.84 86.09
C ASP A 59 15.76 25.25 86.71
N GLY A 60 14.62 25.91 86.46
CA GLY A 60 14.27 27.24 86.93
C GLY A 60 14.48 28.37 85.93
N VAL A 61 14.66 28.07 84.65
CA VAL A 61 14.70 29.00 83.51
C VAL A 61 13.49 28.74 82.62
N ASP A 62 12.68 29.78 82.34
CA ASP A 62 11.50 29.59 81.48
C ASP A 62 11.95 29.22 80.04
N ASP A 63 11.32 28.24 79.38
CA ASP A 63 11.76 27.66 78.07
C ASP A 63 12.08 28.70 76.99
N GLY A 64 11.28 29.78 76.94
CA GLY A 64 11.50 30.87 75.98
C GLY A 64 12.75 31.71 76.23
N SER A 65 13.48 31.45 77.31
CA SER A 65 14.78 32.01 77.69
C SER A 65 15.80 30.94 78.05
N ASP A 66 15.44 29.67 77.91
CA ASP A 66 16.28 28.52 78.15
C ASP A 66 16.97 28.13 76.84
N ASN A 67 18.30 28.08 76.83
CA ASN A 67 19.08 27.63 75.70
C ASN A 67 19.26 26.09 75.65
N CYS A 68 18.75 25.35 76.63
CA CYS A 68 18.52 23.91 76.60
C CYS A 68 17.18 23.54 77.27
N PRO A 69 16.01 23.89 76.68
CA PRO A 69 14.71 23.77 77.35
C PRO A 69 14.34 22.37 77.90
N LEU A 70 14.98 21.32 77.39
CA LEU A 70 14.70 19.93 77.79
C LEU A 70 15.84 19.30 78.63
N ASP A 71 16.94 20.03 78.86
CA ASP A 71 18.15 19.54 79.49
C ASP A 71 18.69 20.49 80.56
N ALA A 72 18.30 20.23 81.81
CA ALA A 72 18.54 21.12 82.96
C ALA A 72 19.95 21.72 83.02
N ASN A 73 20.04 23.01 82.66
CA ASN A 73 21.27 23.78 82.61
C ASN A 73 21.13 25.18 83.25
N PRO A 74 20.92 25.30 84.59
CA PRO A 74 20.57 26.59 85.23
C PRO A 74 21.61 27.71 85.11
N GLY A 75 22.79 27.38 84.59
CA GLY A 75 23.89 28.29 84.27
C GLY A 75 23.78 28.98 82.92
N GLN A 76 22.99 28.44 81.98
CA GLN A 76 22.80 28.94 80.61
C GLN A 76 24.15 29.26 79.95
N GLU A 77 25.09 28.31 80.10
CA GLU A 77 26.44 28.41 79.55
C GLU A 77 26.33 28.09 78.06
N ASP A 78 26.85 28.97 77.22
CA ASP A 78 26.82 28.94 75.75
C ASP A 78 28.14 29.57 75.30
N GLN A 79 29.08 28.71 74.93
CA GLN A 79 30.50 29.03 74.76
C GLN A 79 30.78 29.70 73.42
N ASP A 80 30.10 29.27 72.37
CA ASP A 80 30.29 29.72 70.99
C ASP A 80 29.30 30.85 70.62
N GLY A 81 28.21 31.00 71.37
CA GLY A 81 27.24 32.09 71.29
C GLY A 81 26.17 31.89 70.23
N ASP A 82 25.90 30.65 69.81
CA ASP A 82 24.97 30.32 68.74
C ASP A 82 23.49 30.32 69.21
N GLY A 83 23.27 30.27 70.52
CA GLY A 83 21.95 30.28 71.15
C GLY A 83 21.47 28.92 71.66
N ILE A 84 22.27 27.87 71.54
CA ILE A 84 22.12 26.55 72.17
C ILE A 84 23.09 26.48 73.36
N GLY A 85 22.69 25.86 74.48
CA GLY A 85 23.57 25.78 75.65
C GLY A 85 24.57 24.63 75.58
N ASP A 86 25.77 24.81 76.16
CA ASP A 86 26.88 23.82 76.22
C ASP A 86 26.47 22.41 76.71
N VAL A 87 25.29 22.26 77.32
CA VAL A 87 24.76 20.99 77.86
C VAL A 87 24.01 20.19 76.78
N CYS A 88 23.50 20.86 75.76
CA CYS A 88 22.72 20.31 74.65
C CYS A 88 23.32 20.69 73.27
N ASP A 89 24.58 21.11 73.25
CA ASP A 89 25.37 21.52 72.09
C ASP A 89 26.43 20.45 71.75
N ASP A 90 26.46 19.97 70.50
CA ASP A 90 27.31 18.87 69.97
C ASP A 90 28.13 19.37 68.75
N ASP A 91 28.95 20.40 68.96
CA ASP A 91 29.79 21.12 67.97
C ASP A 91 31.01 20.35 67.41
N SER A 92 30.96 19.02 67.29
CA SER A 92 32.09 18.21 66.82
C SER A 92 31.92 17.73 65.38
N ASP A 93 32.58 18.35 64.41
CA ASP A 93 32.79 17.85 63.03
C ASP A 93 34.16 17.12 62.95
N THR A 94 34.15 15.78 62.80
CA THR A 94 35.36 14.94 62.86
C THR A 94 36.10 14.85 61.52
N ASP A 95 35.44 15.04 60.38
CA ASP A 95 36.03 14.83 59.06
C ASP A 95 36.18 16.10 58.20
N ASP A 96 35.83 17.24 58.78
CA ASP A 96 35.99 18.60 58.25
C ASP A 96 35.16 18.84 56.96
N ASP A 97 33.98 18.23 56.84
CA ASP A 97 33.09 18.38 55.68
C ASP A 97 32.06 19.51 55.81
N GLY A 98 31.94 20.07 57.03
CA GLY A 98 31.04 21.17 57.34
C GLY A 98 29.75 20.76 58.04
N LEU A 99 29.59 19.50 58.41
CA LEU A 99 28.50 18.97 59.22
C LEU A 99 29.03 18.40 60.54
N ASP A 100 28.35 18.69 61.64
CA ASP A 100 28.73 18.15 62.95
C ASP A 100 28.38 16.64 63.02
N ASP A 101 29.20 15.83 63.70
CA ASP A 101 29.11 14.36 63.84
C ASP A 101 27.70 13.86 64.26
N GLY A 102 26.91 14.69 64.94
CA GLY A 102 25.55 14.35 65.36
C GLY A 102 24.49 14.51 64.25
N SER A 103 24.82 15.29 63.22
CA SER A 103 23.99 15.56 62.04
C SER A 103 24.59 14.98 60.76
N ASP A 104 25.75 14.34 60.87
CA ASP A 104 26.47 13.70 59.79
C ASP A 104 26.17 12.19 59.76
N ASN A 105 25.58 11.70 58.66
CA ASN A 105 25.32 10.28 58.41
C ASN A 105 26.57 9.50 57.94
N CYS A 106 27.71 10.19 57.72
CA CYS A 106 29.04 9.61 57.59
C CYS A 106 30.12 10.37 58.40
N PRO A 107 30.12 10.32 59.75
CA PRO A 107 31.00 11.11 60.66
C PRO A 107 32.52 10.97 60.50
N LEU A 108 33.00 10.16 59.56
CA LEU A 108 34.41 9.88 59.32
C LEU A 108 34.78 9.99 57.83
N VAL A 109 33.81 10.23 56.95
CA VAL A 109 33.95 10.28 55.49
C VAL A 109 33.19 11.50 54.95
N PRO A 110 33.90 12.54 54.48
CA PRO A 110 33.26 13.78 54.05
C PRO A 110 32.18 13.57 52.98
N ASN A 111 30.94 13.93 53.30
CA ASN A 111 29.75 13.83 52.45
C ASN A 111 28.74 14.96 52.78
N ALA A 112 29.14 16.20 52.51
CA ALA A 112 28.33 17.39 52.81
C ALA A 112 26.92 17.42 52.16
N ASP A 113 26.62 16.53 51.21
CA ASP A 113 25.30 16.32 50.59
C ASP A 113 24.39 15.36 51.35
N GLN A 114 24.94 14.54 52.26
CA GLN A 114 24.24 13.63 53.17
C GLN A 114 23.25 12.71 52.43
N THR A 115 23.62 12.27 51.22
CA THR A 115 22.82 11.30 50.49
C THR A 115 22.81 9.97 51.26
N ASP A 116 21.61 9.40 51.35
CA ASP A 116 21.26 8.20 52.13
C ASP A 116 20.10 7.56 51.35
N THR A 117 20.47 6.72 50.40
CA THR A 117 19.58 6.23 49.34
C THR A 117 18.47 5.33 49.91
N ASP A 118 18.76 4.57 50.95
CA ASP A 118 17.80 3.69 51.62
C ASP A 118 17.17 4.26 52.91
N GLY A 119 17.69 5.38 53.41
CA GLY A 119 17.19 6.06 54.60
C GLY A 119 17.50 5.31 55.91
N ASP A 120 18.51 4.43 55.94
CA ASP A 120 18.87 3.65 57.12
C ASP A 120 19.67 4.48 58.16
N GLY A 121 20.11 5.68 57.76
CA GLY A 121 20.85 6.63 58.56
C GLY A 121 22.37 6.54 58.42
N ILE A 122 22.87 5.70 57.51
CA ILE A 122 24.26 5.68 57.02
C ILE A 122 24.25 6.33 55.63
N GLY A 123 25.13 7.31 55.38
CA GLY A 123 25.16 7.94 54.06
C GLY A 123 25.86 7.08 53.01
N ASP A 124 25.49 7.21 51.73
CA ASP A 124 26.04 6.44 50.61
C ASP A 124 27.59 6.49 50.54
N ALA A 125 28.18 7.62 50.98
CA ALA A 125 29.63 7.78 50.99
C ALA A 125 30.37 6.81 51.94
N CYS A 126 29.66 6.25 52.92
CA CYS A 126 30.20 5.34 53.93
C CYS A 126 29.37 4.08 54.14
N ASP A 127 28.26 3.92 53.42
CA ASP A 127 27.59 2.64 53.24
C ASP A 127 28.37 1.78 52.22
N ASN A 128 28.03 0.50 52.15
CA ASN A 128 28.63 -0.49 51.27
C ASN A 128 27.56 -1.31 50.53
N ASP A 129 26.32 -0.87 50.63
CA ASP A 129 25.07 -1.45 50.14
C ASP A 129 24.06 -0.27 50.17
N ASP A 130 24.32 0.75 49.35
CA ASP A 130 23.69 2.08 49.45
C ASP A 130 22.14 2.03 49.36
N ASP A 131 21.58 0.98 48.73
CA ASP A 131 20.14 0.76 48.60
C ASP A 131 19.57 -0.34 49.53
N ASN A 132 20.43 -0.99 50.33
CA ASN A 132 20.11 -2.07 51.26
C ASN A 132 19.33 -3.25 50.63
N ASP A 133 19.59 -3.56 49.37
CA ASP A 133 18.97 -4.68 48.67
C ASP A 133 19.58 -6.05 49.09
N GLY A 134 20.75 -6.00 49.72
CA GLY A 134 21.52 -7.14 50.18
C GLY A 134 22.67 -7.57 49.26
N VAL A 135 23.01 -6.77 48.25
CA VAL A 135 24.15 -6.88 47.34
C VAL A 135 25.09 -5.69 47.58
N GLU A 136 26.39 -5.95 47.78
CA GLU A 136 27.35 -4.86 48.03
C GLU A 136 27.61 -4.06 46.74
N ASP A 137 27.71 -2.72 46.79
CA ASP A 137 27.80 -1.81 45.62
C ASP A 137 28.84 -2.22 44.57
N GLY A 138 29.97 -2.79 45.02
CA GLY A 138 31.05 -3.23 44.13
C GLY A 138 30.72 -4.47 43.28
N THR A 139 29.58 -5.10 43.54
CA THR A 139 29.03 -6.26 42.81
C THR A 139 27.60 -6.03 42.33
N ASP A 140 27.00 -4.93 42.76
CA ASP A 140 25.66 -4.54 42.40
C ASP A 140 25.64 -3.94 40.99
N ASN A 141 24.76 -4.44 40.12
CA ASN A 141 24.53 -3.87 38.79
C ASN A 141 23.55 -2.69 38.80
N CYS A 142 22.89 -2.41 39.94
CA CYS A 142 22.13 -1.19 40.23
C CYS A 142 22.40 -0.64 41.64
N PRO A 143 23.61 -0.12 41.93
CA PRO A 143 24.06 0.20 43.30
C PRO A 143 23.21 1.20 44.10
N LEU A 144 22.26 1.90 43.47
CA LEU A 144 21.40 2.91 44.11
C LEU A 144 19.91 2.55 43.97
N ILE A 145 19.57 1.39 43.41
CA ILE A 145 18.19 0.98 43.10
C ILE A 145 18.00 -0.49 43.47
N VAL A 146 17.21 -0.70 44.54
CA VAL A 146 16.94 -2.01 45.14
C VAL A 146 16.58 -3.09 44.12
N ASN A 147 17.51 -3.99 43.80
CA ASN A 147 17.30 -5.06 42.81
C ASN A 147 17.92 -6.43 43.23
N PRO A 148 17.44 -7.09 44.30
CA PRO A 148 18.13 -8.24 44.90
C PRO A 148 18.27 -9.48 43.99
N SER A 149 17.57 -9.50 42.84
CA SER A 149 17.70 -10.55 41.83
C SER A 149 18.93 -10.38 40.94
N GLN A 150 19.44 -9.15 40.79
CA GLN A 150 20.55 -8.78 39.90
C GLN A 150 20.28 -9.31 38.49
N THR A 151 19.05 -9.09 38.02
CA THR A 151 18.68 -9.40 36.63
C THR A 151 19.42 -8.44 35.70
N ASP A 152 19.80 -8.93 34.55
CA ASP A 152 20.66 -8.31 33.54
C ASP A 152 20.36 -9.06 32.24
N THR A 153 19.29 -8.65 31.57
CA THR A 153 18.66 -9.39 30.47
C THR A 153 19.54 -9.40 29.22
N ASP A 154 20.16 -8.27 28.87
CA ASP A 154 21.08 -8.13 27.74
C ASP A 154 22.55 -8.49 28.07
N GLY A 155 22.94 -8.48 29.35
CA GLY A 155 24.27 -8.83 29.82
C GLY A 155 25.32 -7.73 29.72
N ASP A 156 24.93 -6.45 29.60
CA ASP A 156 25.84 -5.32 29.47
C ASP A 156 26.52 -4.92 30.80
N GLY A 157 25.93 -5.35 31.92
CA GLY A 157 26.41 -5.14 33.28
C GLY A 157 25.73 -4.01 34.05
N ILE A 158 24.73 -3.35 33.46
CA ILE A 158 23.66 -2.61 34.13
C ILE A 158 22.55 -3.63 34.44
N GLY A 159 21.76 -3.41 35.49
CA GLY A 159 20.66 -4.33 35.82
C GLY A 159 19.32 -3.80 35.37
N ASP A 160 18.38 -4.70 35.06
CA ASP A 160 17.04 -4.35 34.54
C ASP A 160 16.29 -3.31 35.41
N ALA A 161 16.63 -3.19 36.70
CA ALA A 161 15.98 -2.23 37.58
C ALA A 161 16.45 -0.78 37.37
N CYS A 162 17.58 -0.58 36.70
CA CYS A 162 18.23 0.69 36.46
C CYS A 162 18.76 0.85 35.03
N ASP A 163 18.47 -0.11 34.17
CA ASP A 163 18.55 0.01 32.72
C ASP A 163 17.28 0.69 32.20
N ASN A 164 17.36 1.30 31.01
CA ASN A 164 16.17 1.77 30.31
C ASN A 164 15.92 1.00 29.01
N ASP A 165 16.78 0.04 28.65
CA ASP A 165 16.69 -0.85 27.48
C ASP A 165 17.15 -2.24 27.95
N ASP A 166 16.27 -2.94 28.66
CA ASP A 166 16.58 -4.17 29.41
C ASP A 166 17.12 -5.30 28.51
N ASP A 167 16.72 -5.36 27.23
CA ASP A 167 17.12 -6.41 26.30
C ASP A 167 18.13 -5.98 25.21
N GLY A 168 18.47 -4.70 25.17
CA GLY A 168 19.54 -4.13 24.37
C GLY A 168 19.26 -4.10 22.87
N ASP A 169 17.99 -4.01 22.48
CA ASP A 169 17.57 -3.95 21.08
C ASP A 169 17.60 -2.53 20.48
N GLY A 170 17.75 -1.52 21.34
CA GLY A 170 17.84 -0.11 21.00
C GLY A 170 16.54 0.69 21.18
N ILE A 171 15.49 0.10 21.77
CA ILE A 171 14.23 0.75 22.12
C ILE A 171 14.09 0.84 23.65
N ASP A 172 13.82 2.03 24.19
CA ASP A 172 13.64 2.18 25.64
C ASP A 172 12.40 1.41 26.14
N ASP A 173 12.47 0.72 27.29
CA ASP A 173 11.42 -0.13 27.90
C ASP A 173 10.02 0.52 27.98
N GLY A 174 9.99 1.85 28.11
CA GLY A 174 8.74 2.62 28.18
C GLY A 174 8.00 2.74 26.84
N SER A 175 8.70 2.48 25.74
CA SER A 175 8.21 2.48 24.37
C SER A 175 8.31 1.10 23.71
N ASP A 176 9.00 0.16 24.35
CA ASP A 176 9.17 -1.21 23.89
C ASP A 176 7.92 -2.06 24.18
N ASN A 177 7.38 -2.71 23.15
CA ASN A 177 6.26 -3.64 23.27
C ASN A 177 6.67 -5.06 23.71
N CYS A 178 7.97 -5.36 23.78
CA CYS A 178 8.55 -6.54 24.40
C CYS A 178 9.82 -6.22 25.23
N PRO A 179 9.72 -5.50 26.36
CA PRO A 179 10.86 -4.98 27.15
C PRO A 179 11.88 -5.99 27.69
N LEU A 180 11.74 -7.28 27.43
CA LEU A 180 12.65 -8.32 27.92
C LEU A 180 13.09 -9.28 26.80
N ASP A 181 12.63 -9.06 25.58
CA ASP A 181 12.76 -9.97 24.45
C ASP A 181 13.02 -9.19 23.14
N ALA A 182 14.29 -8.90 22.88
CA ALA A 182 14.76 -8.02 21.80
C ALA A 182 14.02 -8.17 20.47
N ASN A 183 13.36 -7.09 20.04
CA ASN A 183 12.53 -6.99 18.85
C ASN A 183 12.53 -5.54 18.28
N ALA A 184 13.68 -5.08 17.81
CA ALA A 184 13.86 -3.71 17.29
C ALA A 184 12.90 -3.27 16.15
N ASP A 185 12.15 -4.19 15.55
CA ASP A 185 11.09 -3.89 14.57
C ASP A 185 9.74 -3.56 15.20
N GLN A 186 9.55 -3.87 16.48
CA GLN A 186 8.37 -3.59 17.29
C GLN A 186 7.07 -4.10 16.64
N LEU A 187 7.16 -5.22 15.92
CA LEU A 187 6.01 -5.79 15.23
C LEU A 187 4.97 -6.28 16.24
N ASP A 188 3.71 -5.90 16.03
CA ASP A 188 2.53 -6.19 16.86
C ASP A 188 1.37 -6.50 15.89
N THR A 189 1.24 -7.78 15.55
CA THR A 189 0.38 -8.25 14.45
C THR A 189 -1.11 -8.09 14.77
N ASP A 190 -1.53 -8.24 16.03
CA ASP A 190 -2.93 -8.10 16.45
C ASP A 190 -3.30 -6.73 17.05
N GLY A 191 -2.29 -5.91 17.37
CA GLY A 191 -2.45 -4.57 17.92
C GLY A 191 -2.86 -4.54 19.39
N ASP A 192 -2.60 -5.60 20.16
CA ASP A 192 -2.95 -5.66 21.58
C ASP A 192 -1.94 -4.93 22.50
N GLY A 193 -0.79 -4.57 21.94
CA GLY A 193 0.30 -3.85 22.60
C GLY A 193 1.40 -4.76 23.17
N LEU A 194 1.35 -6.06 22.93
CA LEU A 194 2.48 -6.99 23.05
C LEU A 194 3.09 -7.21 21.66
N GLY A 195 4.42 -7.17 21.53
CA GLY A 195 5.05 -7.50 20.26
C GLY A 195 5.06 -9.00 19.98
N ASP A 196 5.10 -9.39 18.70
CA ASP A 196 5.05 -10.79 18.23
C ASP A 196 6.11 -11.70 18.90
N VAL A 197 7.25 -11.13 19.34
CA VAL A 197 8.31 -11.91 19.98
C VAL A 197 7.93 -12.36 21.41
N CYS A 198 7.08 -11.59 22.09
CA CYS A 198 6.66 -11.84 23.47
C CYS A 198 5.16 -12.12 23.63
N ASP A 199 4.38 -12.00 22.55
CA ASP A 199 3.05 -12.57 22.45
C ASP A 199 3.11 -14.10 22.30
N SER A 200 2.00 -14.76 22.55
CA SER A 200 1.82 -16.19 22.50
C SER A 200 0.71 -16.62 21.53
N ASP A 201 0.10 -15.66 20.84
CA ASP A 201 -1.03 -15.75 19.92
C ASP A 201 -1.01 -14.50 19.01
N ASP A 202 0.03 -14.35 18.17
CA ASP A 202 0.42 -13.11 17.49
C ASP A 202 -0.71 -12.49 16.63
N ASP A 203 -1.68 -13.27 16.18
CA ASP A 203 -2.83 -12.82 15.37
C ASP A 203 -4.19 -12.83 16.10
N ALA A 204 -4.18 -13.19 17.39
CA ALA A 204 -5.32 -13.32 18.28
C ALA A 204 -6.53 -14.08 17.72
N ASP A 205 -6.30 -15.12 16.91
CA ASP A 205 -7.35 -15.99 16.40
C ASP A 205 -7.90 -16.96 17.48
N GLY A 206 -7.15 -17.11 18.58
CA GLY A 206 -7.41 -17.98 19.71
C GLY A 206 -6.64 -19.31 19.69
N VAL A 207 -5.67 -19.46 18.79
CA VAL A 207 -4.77 -20.60 18.64
C VAL A 207 -3.33 -20.12 18.78
N ALA A 208 -2.76 -20.31 19.97
CA ALA A 208 -1.36 -19.96 20.24
C ALA A 208 -0.37 -20.45 19.15
N ASP A 209 0.62 -19.62 18.78
CA ASP A 209 1.53 -19.76 17.62
C ASP A 209 2.17 -21.15 17.50
N VAL A 210 2.51 -21.75 18.64
CA VAL A 210 3.11 -23.10 18.70
C VAL A 210 2.20 -24.22 18.19
N ALA A 211 0.91 -23.94 18.06
CA ALA A 211 -0.14 -24.84 17.59
C ALA A 211 -0.89 -24.26 16.37
N ASP A 212 -0.55 -23.05 15.96
CA ASP A 212 -1.12 -22.35 14.82
C ASP A 212 -0.42 -22.77 13.52
N ASN A 213 -1.20 -23.13 12.49
CA ASN A 213 -0.70 -23.39 11.15
C ASN A 213 -0.57 -22.12 10.28
N CYS A 214 -1.02 -20.96 10.77
CA CYS A 214 -0.82 -19.61 10.24
C CYS A 214 -0.57 -18.59 11.37
N PRO A 215 0.59 -18.62 12.06
CA PRO A 215 0.82 -17.81 13.27
C PRO A 215 0.64 -16.30 13.17
N LEU A 216 0.65 -15.73 11.95
CA LEU A 216 0.54 -14.28 11.72
C LEU A 216 -0.75 -13.91 10.97
N ILE A 217 -1.64 -14.87 10.68
CA ILE A 217 -2.85 -14.65 9.88
C ILE A 217 -4.02 -15.42 10.50
N ALA A 218 -4.89 -14.66 11.15
CA ALA A 218 -5.97 -15.23 11.94
C ALA A 218 -6.84 -16.23 11.18
N ASN A 219 -6.76 -17.51 11.56
CA ASN A 219 -7.50 -18.60 10.94
C ASN A 219 -8.06 -19.59 11.98
N PRO A 220 -9.05 -19.21 12.83
CA PRO A 220 -9.47 -19.99 14.00
C PRO A 220 -9.99 -21.41 13.71
N GLY A 221 -10.26 -21.70 12.42
CA GLY A 221 -10.65 -23.01 11.91
C GLY A 221 -9.50 -23.98 11.70
N GLN A 222 -8.26 -23.50 11.59
CA GLN A 222 -7.02 -24.26 11.35
C GLN A 222 -7.21 -25.24 10.19
N THR A 223 -7.83 -24.76 9.11
CA THR A 223 -7.98 -25.52 7.87
C THR A 223 -6.61 -25.71 7.24
N ASP A 224 -6.38 -26.89 6.67
CA ASP A 224 -5.12 -27.37 6.09
C ASP A 224 -5.52 -28.47 5.09
N THR A 225 -5.87 -28.03 3.88
CA THR A 225 -6.56 -28.83 2.87
C THR A 225 -5.66 -29.95 2.34
N ASP A 226 -4.38 -29.67 2.10
CA ASP A 226 -3.39 -30.67 1.65
C ASP A 226 -2.71 -31.46 2.80
N GLY A 227 -2.83 -30.99 4.05
CA GLY A 227 -2.27 -31.61 5.24
C GLY A 227 -0.75 -31.41 5.39
N ASN A 228 -0.17 -30.38 4.78
CA ASN A 228 1.26 -30.09 4.82
C ASN A 228 1.69 -29.39 6.12
N GLY A 229 0.73 -28.85 6.88
CA GLY A 229 0.93 -28.16 8.15
C GLY A 229 1.07 -26.64 8.07
N ILE A 230 0.88 -26.06 6.89
CA ILE A 230 0.58 -24.64 6.64
C ILE A 230 -0.95 -24.56 6.51
N GLY A 231 -1.59 -23.54 7.07
CA GLY A 231 -3.03 -23.42 6.98
C GLY A 231 -3.49 -22.71 5.72
N ASP A 232 -4.70 -23.02 5.25
CA ASP A 232 -5.24 -22.46 3.99
C ASP A 232 -5.24 -20.91 3.94
N ALA A 233 -5.23 -20.24 5.10
CA ALA A 233 -5.20 -18.77 5.16
C ALA A 233 -3.83 -18.17 4.82
N CYS A 234 -2.77 -18.97 4.87
CA CYS A 234 -1.38 -18.56 4.68
C CYS A 234 -0.58 -19.53 3.78
N ASP A 235 -1.24 -20.55 3.24
CA ASP A 235 -0.77 -21.32 2.11
C ASP A 235 -1.12 -20.56 0.82
N ASN A 236 -0.35 -20.77 -0.24
CA ASN A 236 -0.67 -20.22 -1.56
C ASN A 236 -1.02 -21.34 -2.56
N ASP A 237 -1.05 -22.60 -2.11
CA ASP A 237 -1.35 -23.82 -2.86
C ASP A 237 -2.10 -24.75 -1.89
N ASP A 238 -3.34 -24.38 -1.58
CA ASP A 238 -4.16 -24.95 -0.51
C ASP A 238 -4.32 -26.48 -0.62
N ASP A 239 -4.31 -27.02 -1.83
CA ASP A 239 -4.54 -28.43 -2.11
C ASP A 239 -3.28 -29.23 -2.51
N GLY A 240 -2.15 -28.53 -2.67
CA GLY A 240 -0.82 -29.10 -2.88
C GLY A 240 -0.67 -29.77 -4.26
N ASP A 241 -1.40 -29.31 -5.27
CA ASP A 241 -1.36 -29.82 -6.62
C ASP A 241 -0.26 -29.17 -7.49
N GLY A 242 0.27 -28.04 -7.01
CA GLY A 242 1.36 -27.27 -7.61
C GLY A 242 0.93 -26.07 -8.44
N ILE A 243 -0.32 -25.65 -8.38
CA ILE A 243 -0.86 -24.41 -8.96
C ILE A 243 -1.19 -23.44 -7.81
N ASP A 244 -0.79 -22.17 -7.93
CA ASP A 244 -1.05 -21.18 -6.87
C ASP A 244 -2.55 -20.79 -6.85
N ASP A 245 -3.17 -20.64 -5.68
CA ASP A 245 -4.63 -20.43 -5.51
C ASP A 245 -5.19 -19.25 -6.33
N GLY A 246 -4.38 -18.21 -6.55
CA GLY A 246 -4.78 -17.03 -7.33
C GLY A 246 -4.97 -17.29 -8.83
N VAL A 247 -4.47 -18.41 -9.34
CA VAL A 247 -4.62 -18.87 -10.73
C VAL A 247 -5.18 -20.28 -10.84
N ASP A 248 -5.47 -20.92 -9.71
CA ASP A 248 -6.08 -22.25 -9.64
C ASP A 248 -7.60 -22.15 -9.83
N ASN A 249 -8.14 -22.82 -10.85
CA ASN A 249 -9.58 -22.88 -11.08
C ASN A 249 -10.32 -23.84 -10.14
N CYS A 250 -9.61 -24.62 -9.30
CA CYS A 250 -10.16 -25.40 -8.19
C CYS A 250 -9.25 -25.38 -6.93
N PRO A 251 -9.10 -24.24 -6.23
CA PRO A 251 -8.09 -24.05 -5.16
C PRO A 251 -8.11 -25.04 -4.00
N LEU A 252 -9.18 -25.82 -3.82
CA LEU A 252 -9.33 -26.77 -2.71
C LEU A 252 -9.39 -28.24 -3.16
N ILE A 253 -9.24 -28.52 -4.47
CA ILE A 253 -9.41 -29.86 -5.06
C ILE A 253 -8.34 -30.11 -6.13
N PRO A 254 -7.35 -30.99 -5.86
CA PRO A 254 -6.17 -31.12 -6.72
C PRO A 254 -6.51 -31.45 -8.17
N ASN A 255 -6.21 -30.53 -9.08
CA ASN A 255 -6.37 -30.64 -10.52
C ASN A 255 -5.23 -29.98 -11.32
N PRO A 256 -4.02 -30.57 -11.35
CA PRO A 256 -2.85 -29.96 -12.01
C PRO A 256 -2.98 -29.75 -13.53
N ALA A 257 -4.07 -30.25 -14.12
CA ALA A 257 -4.39 -30.10 -15.54
C ALA A 257 -5.24 -28.86 -15.84
N GLN A 258 -5.90 -28.27 -14.83
CA GLN A 258 -6.69 -27.04 -14.92
C GLN A 258 -7.69 -27.11 -16.10
N GLU A 259 -8.34 -28.27 -16.26
CA GLU A 259 -9.38 -28.47 -17.28
C GLU A 259 -10.61 -27.64 -16.87
N ASP A 260 -11.10 -26.82 -17.80
CA ASP A 260 -12.27 -25.93 -17.70
C ASP A 260 -12.95 -25.97 -19.07
N THR A 261 -14.08 -26.65 -19.17
CA THR A 261 -14.68 -27.03 -20.46
C THR A 261 -15.60 -25.95 -21.02
N ASP A 262 -16.24 -25.17 -20.15
CA ASP A 262 -17.13 -24.07 -20.53
C ASP A 262 -16.47 -22.68 -20.42
N GLY A 263 -15.31 -22.60 -19.76
CA GLY A 263 -14.52 -21.38 -19.62
C GLY A 263 -15.10 -20.41 -18.60
N ASP A 264 -15.91 -20.87 -17.63
CA ASP A 264 -16.52 -20.00 -16.62
C ASP A 264 -15.58 -19.62 -15.46
N GLY A 265 -14.39 -20.22 -15.43
CA GLY A 265 -13.36 -20.01 -14.42
C GLY A 265 -13.39 -21.01 -13.26
N LEU A 266 -14.32 -21.98 -13.24
CA LEU A 266 -14.30 -23.14 -12.36
C LEU A 266 -13.76 -24.36 -13.12
N GLY A 267 -12.80 -25.08 -12.52
CA GLY A 267 -12.30 -26.30 -13.14
C GLY A 267 -13.33 -27.44 -13.05
N ASN A 268 -13.33 -28.32 -14.06
CA ASN A 268 -14.24 -29.47 -14.16
C ASN A 268 -14.33 -30.35 -12.89
N VAL A 269 -13.28 -30.39 -12.06
CA VAL A 269 -13.31 -31.24 -10.85
C VAL A 269 -14.09 -30.62 -9.69
N CYS A 270 -14.32 -29.32 -9.74
CA CYS A 270 -15.01 -28.53 -8.72
C CYS A 270 -16.26 -27.81 -9.24
N ASP A 271 -16.47 -27.82 -10.55
CA ASP A 271 -17.74 -27.53 -11.19
C ASP A 271 -18.73 -28.70 -11.01
N ASN A 272 -20.02 -28.43 -11.13
CA ASN A 272 -21.09 -29.43 -11.10
C ASN A 272 -21.84 -29.51 -12.44
N ASP A 273 -21.45 -28.74 -13.45
CA ASP A 273 -22.09 -28.60 -14.76
C ASP A 273 -21.02 -28.20 -15.80
N ASP A 274 -20.04 -29.07 -16.02
CA ASP A 274 -18.77 -28.80 -16.73
C ASP A 274 -18.93 -28.16 -18.14
N ASP A 275 -20.06 -28.34 -18.83
CA ASP A 275 -20.31 -27.78 -20.16
C ASP A 275 -21.44 -26.73 -20.21
N ASN A 276 -21.97 -26.37 -19.04
CA ASN A 276 -22.97 -25.31 -18.81
C ASN A 276 -24.24 -25.44 -19.64
N ASP A 277 -24.65 -26.66 -19.99
CA ASP A 277 -25.89 -26.90 -20.72
C ASP A 277 -27.15 -26.84 -19.83
N GLY A 278 -26.93 -26.76 -18.51
CA GLY A 278 -27.96 -26.71 -17.47
C GLY A 278 -28.31 -28.08 -16.87
N VAL A 279 -27.55 -29.12 -17.16
CA VAL A 279 -27.69 -30.48 -16.66
C VAL A 279 -26.43 -30.89 -15.91
N ALA A 280 -26.50 -30.86 -14.58
CA ALA A 280 -25.37 -31.24 -13.73
C ALA A 280 -24.75 -32.62 -14.07
N ASP A 281 -23.41 -32.74 -14.06
CA ASP A 281 -22.63 -33.87 -14.62
C ASP A 281 -23.11 -35.26 -14.17
N GLY A 282 -23.57 -35.36 -12.92
CA GLY A 282 -24.06 -36.63 -12.36
C GLY A 282 -25.38 -37.12 -12.97
N LEU A 283 -26.06 -36.27 -13.73
CA LEU A 283 -27.30 -36.53 -14.47
C LEU A 283 -27.10 -36.40 -15.98
N ASP A 284 -25.96 -35.88 -16.40
CA ASP A 284 -25.61 -35.62 -17.78
C ASP A 284 -25.07 -36.87 -18.48
N ASN A 285 -25.62 -37.20 -19.64
CA ASN A 285 -25.14 -38.28 -20.50
C ASN A 285 -24.02 -37.84 -21.47
N CYS A 286 -23.70 -36.54 -21.54
CA CYS A 286 -22.52 -35.99 -22.19
C CYS A 286 -21.87 -34.85 -21.36
N PRO A 287 -21.28 -35.13 -20.18
CA PRO A 287 -20.80 -34.12 -19.22
C PRO A 287 -19.73 -33.12 -19.70
N LEU A 288 -19.30 -33.15 -20.96
CA LEU A 288 -18.27 -32.27 -21.51
C LEU A 288 -18.70 -31.69 -22.86
N VAL A 289 -19.94 -31.94 -23.28
CA VAL A 289 -20.47 -31.59 -24.60
C VAL A 289 -21.94 -31.21 -24.46
N ALA A 290 -22.20 -29.91 -24.44
CA ALA A 290 -23.51 -29.37 -24.14
C ALA A 290 -24.65 -30.01 -24.94
N ASN A 291 -25.59 -30.66 -24.24
CA ASN A 291 -26.72 -31.38 -24.81
C ASN A 291 -27.95 -31.36 -23.89
N ALA A 292 -28.48 -30.17 -23.61
CA ALA A 292 -29.55 -29.95 -22.63
C ALA A 292 -30.84 -30.80 -22.82
N ASP A 293 -31.04 -31.43 -23.97
CA ASP A 293 -32.16 -32.34 -24.24
C ASP A 293 -31.94 -33.78 -23.74
N GLN A 294 -30.69 -34.14 -23.44
CA GLN A 294 -30.25 -35.42 -22.90
C GLN A 294 -30.75 -36.60 -23.75
N LEU A 295 -30.79 -36.40 -25.08
CA LEU A 295 -31.22 -37.42 -26.01
C LEU A 295 -30.21 -38.57 -26.04
N ASP A 296 -30.72 -39.79 -25.94
CA ASP A 296 -29.98 -41.07 -25.93
C ASP A 296 -30.86 -42.06 -26.68
N THR A 297 -30.63 -42.18 -27.99
CA THR A 297 -31.52 -42.88 -28.92
C THR A 297 -31.45 -44.40 -28.74
N ASP A 298 -30.27 -44.97 -28.45
CA ASP A 298 -30.08 -46.41 -28.27
C ASP A 298 -30.21 -46.89 -26.80
N GLY A 299 -30.13 -45.96 -25.85
CA GLY A 299 -30.30 -46.19 -24.41
C GLY A 299 -29.07 -46.79 -23.72
N ASP A 300 -27.86 -46.63 -24.28
CA ASP A 300 -26.63 -47.16 -23.71
C ASP A 300 -26.07 -46.31 -22.56
N GLY A 301 -26.53 -45.06 -22.46
CA GLY A 301 -26.17 -44.09 -21.43
C GLY A 301 -25.17 -43.02 -21.87
N LEU A 302 -24.72 -43.02 -23.13
CA LEU A 302 -24.12 -41.87 -23.81
C LEU A 302 -25.22 -41.08 -24.52
N GLY A 303 -25.12 -39.75 -24.51
CA GLY A 303 -26.04 -38.92 -25.26
C GLY A 303 -25.65 -38.81 -26.72
N ASN A 304 -26.62 -38.57 -27.60
CA ASN A 304 -26.38 -38.45 -29.05
C ASN A 304 -25.31 -37.39 -29.42
N ALA A 305 -25.13 -36.35 -28.58
CA ALA A 305 -24.12 -35.33 -28.80
C ALA A 305 -22.67 -35.84 -28.65
N CYS A 306 -22.47 -36.93 -27.90
CA CYS A 306 -21.17 -37.52 -27.60
C CYS A 306 -21.08 -39.03 -27.91
N ASP A 307 -22.14 -39.60 -28.48
CA ASP A 307 -22.15 -40.92 -29.10
C ASP A 307 -21.71 -40.81 -30.58
N THR A 308 -21.24 -41.92 -31.13
CA THR A 308 -20.77 -42.03 -32.52
C THR A 308 -21.60 -43.00 -33.34
N ASP A 309 -22.58 -43.65 -32.71
CA ASP A 309 -23.48 -44.69 -33.25
C ASP A 309 -24.83 -44.52 -32.52
N ASP A 310 -25.54 -43.43 -32.85
CA ASP A 310 -26.68 -42.91 -32.10
C ASP A 310 -27.83 -43.92 -31.93
N ASP A 311 -27.98 -44.87 -32.85
CA ASP A 311 -29.04 -45.89 -32.82
C ASP A 311 -28.56 -47.32 -32.45
N GLY A 312 -27.25 -47.47 -32.22
CA GLY A 312 -26.61 -48.67 -31.72
C GLY A 312 -26.68 -49.87 -32.66
N ASP A 313 -26.82 -49.65 -33.97
CA ASP A 313 -26.89 -50.72 -34.96
C ASP A 313 -25.53 -51.26 -35.42
N GLY A 314 -24.46 -50.52 -35.09
CA GLY A 314 -23.07 -50.86 -35.38
C GLY A 314 -22.49 -50.18 -36.62
N ILE A 315 -23.15 -49.17 -37.17
CA ILE A 315 -22.65 -48.26 -38.19
C ILE A 315 -22.46 -46.87 -37.56
N GLU A 316 -21.30 -46.25 -37.75
CA GLU A 316 -21.03 -44.91 -37.20
C GLU A 316 -21.86 -43.86 -37.97
N ASP A 317 -22.42 -42.85 -37.30
CA ASP A 317 -23.40 -41.89 -37.86
C ASP A 317 -22.95 -41.27 -39.20
N GLY A 318 -21.66 -40.92 -39.31
CA GLY A 318 -21.10 -40.34 -40.53
C GLY A 318 -21.05 -41.28 -41.75
N SER A 319 -21.37 -42.56 -41.57
CA SER A 319 -21.50 -43.58 -42.62
C SER A 319 -22.88 -44.25 -42.62
N ASP A 320 -23.80 -43.79 -41.77
CA ASP A 320 -25.12 -44.34 -41.60
C ASP A 320 -26.13 -43.53 -42.44
N ASN A 321 -26.87 -44.19 -43.34
CA ASN A 321 -27.94 -43.56 -44.09
C ASN A 321 -29.24 -43.40 -43.29
N CYS A 322 -29.29 -43.90 -42.05
CA CYS A 322 -30.31 -43.61 -41.05
C CYS A 322 -29.72 -43.49 -39.63
N PRO A 323 -28.96 -42.43 -39.29
CA PRO A 323 -28.22 -42.32 -38.03
C PRO A 323 -29.05 -42.46 -36.74
N LEU A 324 -30.37 -42.28 -36.80
CA LEU A 324 -31.27 -42.37 -35.64
C LEU A 324 -32.19 -43.60 -35.68
N ASN A 325 -32.14 -44.41 -36.75
CA ASN A 325 -33.08 -45.50 -37.00
C ASN A 325 -32.34 -46.77 -37.47
N SER A 326 -32.07 -47.66 -36.51
CA SER A 326 -31.30 -48.89 -36.73
C SER A 326 -31.66 -49.63 -38.02
N ASN A 327 -30.70 -49.66 -38.95
CA ASN A 327 -30.83 -50.24 -40.27
C ASN A 327 -29.48 -50.80 -40.79
N SER A 328 -28.85 -51.69 -40.03
CA SER A 328 -27.55 -52.32 -40.36
C SER A 328 -27.36 -52.95 -41.76
N ASP A 329 -28.40 -53.03 -42.60
CA ASP A 329 -28.30 -53.41 -44.01
C ASP A 329 -28.11 -52.23 -44.97
N GLN A 330 -28.30 -50.99 -44.51
CA GLN A 330 -28.10 -49.72 -45.21
C GLN A 330 -28.81 -49.73 -46.57
N THR A 331 -30.03 -50.27 -46.57
CA THR A 331 -30.87 -50.33 -47.78
C THR A 331 -31.36 -48.92 -48.11
N ASP A 332 -31.20 -48.54 -49.38
CA ASP A 332 -31.57 -47.27 -49.98
C ASP A 332 -32.01 -47.62 -51.40
N THR A 333 -33.32 -47.54 -51.66
CA THR A 333 -33.96 -48.14 -52.83
C THR A 333 -34.01 -47.20 -54.03
N ASP A 334 -34.11 -45.88 -53.79
CA ASP A 334 -34.10 -44.84 -54.82
C ASP A 334 -32.70 -44.21 -55.01
N GLY A 335 -31.80 -44.37 -54.04
CA GLY A 335 -30.41 -43.95 -54.10
C GLY A 335 -30.18 -42.50 -53.68
N ASP A 336 -31.09 -41.88 -52.94
CA ASP A 336 -31.00 -40.47 -52.54
C ASP A 336 -30.06 -40.21 -51.34
N GLY A 337 -29.62 -41.29 -50.67
CA GLY A 337 -28.74 -41.24 -49.51
C GLY A 337 -29.45 -41.31 -48.16
N ILE A 338 -30.78 -41.39 -48.15
CA ILE A 338 -31.62 -41.71 -46.99
C ILE A 338 -31.95 -43.21 -47.06
N GLY A 339 -31.79 -43.92 -45.94
CA GLY A 339 -32.12 -45.34 -45.93
C GLY A 339 -33.63 -45.59 -45.83
N ASN A 340 -34.11 -46.68 -46.40
CA ASN A 340 -35.53 -47.10 -46.33
C ASN A 340 -36.12 -47.17 -44.89
N ALA A 341 -35.26 -47.25 -43.86
CA ALA A 341 -35.72 -47.28 -42.48
C ALA A 341 -36.10 -45.89 -41.92
N CYS A 342 -35.67 -44.82 -42.58
CA CYS A 342 -35.90 -43.42 -42.21
C CYS A 342 -36.41 -42.57 -43.38
N ASP A 343 -36.51 -43.15 -44.57
CA ASP A 343 -37.21 -42.59 -45.70
C ASP A 343 -38.74 -42.75 -45.55
N SER A 344 -39.48 -41.82 -46.13
CA SER A 344 -40.94 -41.84 -46.21
C SER A 344 -41.47 -42.22 -47.59
N ASP A 345 -40.62 -42.23 -48.62
CA ASP A 345 -40.93 -42.54 -50.02
C ASP A 345 -39.80 -43.43 -50.57
N ASP A 346 -39.82 -44.70 -50.18
CA ASP A 346 -38.71 -45.64 -50.35
C ASP A 346 -38.26 -45.81 -51.83
N ASP A 347 -39.10 -45.50 -52.82
CA ASP A 347 -38.78 -45.65 -54.25
C ASP A 347 -38.74 -44.35 -55.05
N GLY A 348 -38.98 -43.22 -54.41
CA GLY A 348 -38.82 -41.88 -54.97
C GLY A 348 -39.81 -41.55 -56.08
N ASP A 349 -41.00 -42.16 -56.10
CA ASP A 349 -42.02 -41.90 -57.11
C ASP A 349 -42.94 -40.71 -56.79
N GLY A 350 -42.81 -40.14 -55.59
CA GLY A 350 -43.57 -39.01 -55.10
C GLY A 350 -44.83 -39.38 -54.31
N VAL A 351 -44.98 -40.65 -53.91
CA VAL A 351 -46.09 -41.15 -53.09
C VAL A 351 -45.55 -41.81 -51.82
N ASP A 352 -45.76 -41.17 -50.65
CA ASP A 352 -45.34 -41.74 -49.36
C ASP A 352 -45.76 -43.23 -49.20
N ASP A 353 -44.88 -44.09 -48.67
CA ASP A 353 -45.05 -45.55 -48.46
C ASP A 353 -46.39 -45.96 -47.85
N GLY A 354 -46.93 -45.11 -46.97
CA GLY A 354 -48.19 -45.35 -46.28
C GLY A 354 -49.43 -45.20 -47.16
N ALA A 355 -49.30 -44.49 -48.27
CA ALA A 355 -50.31 -44.27 -49.31
C ALA A 355 -50.00 -45.04 -50.59
N ASP A 356 -48.76 -45.46 -50.77
CA ASP A 356 -48.29 -46.18 -51.95
C ASP A 356 -48.77 -47.64 -51.98
N ASN A 357 -49.39 -48.04 -53.10
CA ASN A 357 -49.77 -49.42 -53.36
C ASN A 357 -48.64 -50.26 -53.99
N CYS A 358 -47.47 -49.68 -54.27
CA CYS A 358 -46.21 -50.35 -54.58
C CYS A 358 -44.95 -49.70 -53.94
N PRO A 359 -44.80 -49.70 -52.60
CA PRO A 359 -43.78 -48.94 -51.83
C PRO A 359 -42.28 -49.17 -52.11
N LEU A 360 -41.91 -49.96 -53.12
CA LEU A 360 -40.52 -50.27 -53.48
C LEU A 360 -40.35 -50.33 -55.02
N VAL A 361 -41.39 -49.96 -55.77
CA VAL A 361 -41.47 -50.03 -57.23
C VAL A 361 -42.24 -48.81 -57.75
N PRO A 362 -41.53 -47.83 -58.36
CA PRO A 362 -42.14 -46.55 -58.71
C PRO A 362 -43.39 -46.68 -59.58
N ASN A 363 -44.50 -46.14 -59.12
CA ASN A 363 -45.80 -46.13 -59.77
C ASN A 363 -46.69 -44.94 -59.37
N ALA A 364 -46.19 -43.71 -59.55
CA ALA A 364 -46.84 -42.45 -59.16
C ALA A 364 -48.34 -42.29 -59.55
N ASP A 365 -48.83 -43.04 -60.55
CA ASP A 365 -50.24 -43.04 -60.95
C ASP A 365 -51.17 -43.85 -60.03
N GLN A 366 -50.60 -44.72 -59.18
CA GLN A 366 -51.27 -45.53 -58.16
C GLN A 366 -52.41 -46.38 -58.75
N THR A 367 -52.25 -46.82 -60.00
CA THR A 367 -53.26 -47.62 -60.70
C THR A 367 -53.42 -48.99 -60.02
N ASP A 368 -54.67 -49.36 -59.75
CA ASP A 368 -55.08 -50.62 -59.10
C ASP A 368 -56.36 -51.09 -59.81
N THR A 369 -56.19 -51.89 -60.86
CA THR A 369 -57.23 -52.24 -61.82
C THR A 369 -58.32 -53.13 -61.19
N ASP A 370 -57.97 -53.99 -60.23
CA ASP A 370 -58.91 -54.90 -59.56
C ASP A 370 -59.40 -54.40 -58.18
N GLY A 371 -58.72 -53.41 -57.60
CA GLY A 371 -59.03 -52.77 -56.33
C GLY A 371 -58.60 -53.58 -55.10
N ASP A 372 -57.60 -54.47 -55.21
CA ASP A 372 -57.15 -55.30 -54.10
C ASP A 372 -56.12 -54.65 -53.16
N GLY A 373 -55.57 -53.51 -53.59
CA GLY A 373 -54.62 -52.69 -52.85
C GLY A 373 -53.15 -52.96 -53.17
N LEU A 374 -52.84 -53.79 -54.16
CA LEU A 374 -51.55 -53.77 -54.88
C LEU A 374 -51.72 -52.96 -56.16
N GLY A 375 -50.73 -52.14 -56.51
CA GLY A 375 -50.77 -51.42 -57.78
C GLY A 375 -50.40 -52.31 -58.96
N ASP A 376 -50.91 -52.02 -60.15
CA ASP A 376 -50.64 -52.78 -61.38
C ASP A 376 -49.12 -52.93 -61.67
N ALA A 377 -48.29 -51.99 -61.18
CA ALA A 377 -46.83 -52.05 -61.32
C ALA A 377 -46.16 -53.18 -60.51
N CYS A 378 -46.80 -53.61 -59.41
CA CYS A 378 -46.31 -54.65 -58.51
C CYS A 378 -47.30 -55.81 -58.30
N ASP A 379 -48.46 -55.78 -58.96
CA ASP A 379 -49.36 -56.90 -59.13
C ASP A 379 -48.91 -57.78 -60.32
N SER A 380 -49.41 -59.00 -60.36
CA SER A 380 -49.07 -60.00 -61.36
C SER A 380 -50.30 -60.56 -62.09
N ASP A 381 -51.49 -60.06 -61.76
CA ASP A 381 -52.82 -60.43 -62.26
C ASP A 381 -53.75 -59.20 -62.10
N ASP A 382 -53.50 -58.14 -62.88
CA ASP A 382 -54.02 -56.77 -62.70
C ASP A 382 -55.55 -56.69 -62.67
N ASP A 383 -56.27 -57.64 -63.26
CA ASP A 383 -57.74 -57.69 -63.26
C ASP A 383 -58.35 -58.82 -62.40
N ASN A 384 -57.48 -59.60 -61.75
CA ASN A 384 -57.75 -60.69 -60.81
C ASN A 384 -58.80 -61.68 -61.32
N ASP A 385 -58.73 -61.97 -62.61
CA ASP A 385 -59.55 -62.96 -63.26
C ASP A 385 -59.01 -64.39 -63.04
N GLY A 386 -57.76 -64.49 -62.58
CA GLY A 386 -57.03 -65.72 -62.26
C GLY A 386 -56.04 -66.16 -63.33
N VAL A 387 -55.57 -65.25 -64.18
CA VAL A 387 -54.60 -65.47 -65.25
C VAL A 387 -53.53 -64.39 -65.19
N ASP A 388 -52.31 -64.75 -64.75
CA ASP A 388 -51.20 -63.78 -64.65
C ASP A 388 -51.00 -62.99 -65.97
N ASP A 389 -50.74 -61.68 -65.92
CA ASP A 389 -50.80 -60.74 -67.06
C ASP A 389 -49.96 -61.18 -68.25
N GLY A 390 -48.80 -61.79 -67.98
CA GLY A 390 -47.92 -62.34 -69.00
C GLY A 390 -48.53 -63.49 -69.83
N SER A 391 -49.72 -63.98 -69.46
CA SER A 391 -50.50 -65.03 -70.12
C SER A 391 -51.94 -64.61 -70.45
N ASP A 392 -52.34 -63.40 -70.07
CA ASP A 392 -53.69 -62.87 -70.24
C ASP A 392 -53.84 -62.16 -71.61
N ASN A 393 -54.88 -62.47 -72.36
CA ASN A 393 -55.21 -61.82 -73.63
C ASN A 393 -56.19 -60.65 -73.52
N CYS A 394 -56.63 -60.32 -72.31
CA CYS A 394 -57.17 -59.03 -71.89
C CYS A 394 -56.68 -58.68 -70.45
N PRO A 395 -55.39 -58.37 -70.21
CA PRO A 395 -54.80 -58.21 -68.86
C PRO A 395 -55.50 -57.24 -67.91
N LEU A 396 -56.25 -56.27 -68.46
CA LEU A 396 -56.96 -55.25 -67.69
C LEU A 396 -58.48 -55.43 -67.74
N THR A 397 -58.99 -56.55 -68.26
CA THR A 397 -60.44 -56.76 -68.46
C THR A 397 -60.83 -58.22 -68.22
N PRO A 398 -61.53 -58.51 -67.11
CA PRO A 398 -61.70 -59.88 -66.64
C PRO A 398 -62.35 -60.78 -67.69
N ASN A 399 -61.57 -61.72 -68.19
CA ASN A 399 -61.98 -62.71 -69.14
C ASN A 399 -61.38 -64.11 -68.84
N PRO A 400 -61.76 -64.78 -67.71
CA PRO A 400 -61.11 -66.02 -67.27
C PRO A 400 -61.20 -67.21 -68.25
N GLY A 401 -62.02 -67.06 -69.30
CA GLY A 401 -62.19 -68.01 -70.39
C GLY A 401 -61.18 -67.84 -71.53
N GLN A 402 -60.45 -66.72 -71.57
CA GLN A 402 -59.41 -66.38 -72.56
C GLN A 402 -59.89 -66.67 -73.99
N GLU A 403 -61.18 -66.43 -74.25
CA GLU A 403 -61.79 -66.70 -75.53
C GLU A 403 -61.32 -65.67 -76.55
N ASP A 404 -60.74 -66.13 -77.65
CA ASP A 404 -60.22 -65.32 -78.75
C ASP A 404 -60.72 -65.97 -80.05
N THR A 405 -61.84 -65.45 -80.56
CA THR A 405 -62.64 -66.07 -81.63
C THR A 405 -61.94 -65.97 -82.98
N ASP A 406 -61.20 -64.90 -83.24
CA ASP A 406 -60.49 -64.69 -84.50
C ASP A 406 -58.98 -65.00 -84.42
N SER A 407 -58.50 -65.32 -83.22
CA SER A 407 -57.17 -65.85 -82.91
C SER A 407 -56.03 -64.84 -83.15
N ASP A 408 -56.29 -63.56 -82.91
CA ASP A 408 -55.33 -62.47 -83.10
C ASP A 408 -54.47 -62.18 -81.84
N GLY A 409 -54.81 -62.79 -80.71
CA GLY A 409 -54.13 -62.61 -79.43
C GLY A 409 -54.79 -61.60 -78.50
N ILE A 410 -55.92 -61.01 -78.89
CA ILE A 410 -56.79 -60.14 -78.07
C ILE A 410 -58.07 -60.93 -77.76
N GLY A 411 -58.49 -60.95 -76.50
CA GLY A 411 -59.69 -61.69 -76.10
C GLY A 411 -60.97 -61.07 -76.68
N ASP A 412 -61.97 -61.90 -76.97
CA ASP A 412 -63.32 -61.52 -77.40
C ASP A 412 -63.98 -60.49 -76.46
N ALA A 413 -63.57 -60.45 -75.19
CA ALA A 413 -64.05 -59.49 -74.21
C ALA A 413 -63.58 -58.05 -74.51
N CYS A 414 -62.47 -57.92 -75.24
CA CYS A 414 -61.82 -56.68 -75.63
C CYS A 414 -61.68 -56.48 -77.17
N ASP A 415 -62.36 -57.28 -78.02
CA ASP A 415 -62.30 -57.23 -79.51
C ASP A 415 -63.61 -56.75 -80.21
N ALA A 416 -63.52 -55.88 -81.24
CA ALA A 416 -64.65 -55.19 -81.90
C ALA A 416 -64.52 -54.97 -83.44
N LEU A 417 -64.79 -55.97 -84.31
CA LEU A 417 -64.50 -55.85 -85.76
C LEU A 417 -65.69 -55.74 -86.77
N THR A 418 -65.68 -54.69 -87.60
CA THR A 418 -65.96 -54.74 -89.05
C THR A 418 -65.08 -53.71 -89.77
N ASP A 419 -64.01 -54.17 -90.43
CA ASP A 419 -62.85 -53.40 -90.91
C ASP A 419 -62.67 -53.57 -92.45
N SER A 420 -62.70 -52.46 -93.19
CA SER A 420 -62.73 -52.41 -94.67
C SER A 420 -61.36 -52.40 -95.33
N ASP A 421 -60.33 -51.92 -94.66
CA ASP A 421 -58.98 -51.85 -95.23
C ASP A 421 -57.99 -52.85 -94.61
N GLY A 422 -58.44 -53.54 -93.57
CA GLY A 422 -57.82 -54.73 -93.00
C GLY A 422 -56.75 -54.41 -91.97
N ASP A 423 -56.90 -53.28 -91.28
CA ASP A 423 -55.94 -52.73 -90.34
C ASP A 423 -56.23 -53.08 -88.87
N GLY A 424 -57.39 -53.68 -88.58
CA GLY A 424 -57.81 -54.08 -87.24
C GLY A 424 -58.81 -53.11 -86.58
N ILE A 425 -59.15 -51.99 -87.21
CA ILE A 425 -60.09 -51.00 -86.69
C ILE A 425 -61.39 -51.02 -87.50
N GLY A 426 -62.52 -51.02 -86.80
CA GLY A 426 -63.81 -51.09 -87.48
C GLY A 426 -64.19 -49.79 -88.19
N ASP A 427 -64.67 -49.85 -89.44
CA ASP A 427 -65.09 -48.74 -90.34
C ASP A 427 -65.88 -47.58 -89.73
N LEU A 428 -66.57 -47.82 -88.61
CA LEU A 428 -67.40 -46.82 -87.93
C LEU A 428 -66.63 -45.94 -86.93
N VAL A 429 -65.46 -46.40 -86.50
CA VAL A 429 -64.52 -45.71 -85.63
C VAL A 429 -63.18 -45.45 -86.32
N ASP A 430 -63.00 -45.98 -87.54
CA ASP A 430 -61.86 -45.76 -88.42
C ASP A 430 -61.84 -44.32 -89.00
N ASN A 431 -60.80 -43.53 -88.72
CA ASN A 431 -60.54 -42.16 -89.18
C ASN A 431 -59.77 -42.11 -90.51
N CYS A 432 -59.23 -43.24 -90.99
CA CYS A 432 -58.86 -43.45 -92.39
C CYS A 432 -59.52 -44.71 -92.99
N PRO A 433 -60.86 -44.72 -93.21
CA PRO A 433 -61.67 -45.89 -93.65
C PRO A 433 -61.27 -46.65 -94.95
N ALA A 434 -60.19 -46.24 -95.61
CA ALA A 434 -59.72 -46.81 -96.86
C ALA A 434 -58.18 -46.92 -96.92
N THR A 435 -57.47 -46.50 -95.88
CA THR A 435 -56.01 -46.50 -95.80
C THR A 435 -55.63 -47.10 -94.44
N PRO A 436 -55.08 -48.32 -94.41
CA PRO A 436 -54.78 -49.00 -93.16
C PRO A 436 -53.96 -48.14 -92.21
N ASN A 437 -54.55 -47.74 -91.08
CA ASN A 437 -53.93 -47.05 -89.97
C ASN A 437 -54.46 -47.64 -88.65
N PRO A 438 -53.97 -48.84 -88.28
CA PRO A 438 -54.43 -49.55 -87.08
C PRO A 438 -54.41 -48.72 -85.80
N GLY A 439 -53.57 -47.68 -85.72
CA GLY A 439 -53.41 -46.82 -84.56
C GLY A 439 -54.33 -45.60 -84.52
N GLN A 440 -55.07 -45.31 -85.60
CA GLN A 440 -56.12 -44.28 -85.62
C GLN A 440 -55.64 -42.92 -85.13
N GLU A 441 -54.37 -42.62 -85.38
CA GLU A 441 -53.78 -41.33 -85.07
C GLU A 441 -54.50 -40.25 -85.91
N ASP A 442 -54.93 -39.18 -85.26
CA ASP A 442 -55.66 -38.00 -85.78
C ASP A 442 -55.27 -36.86 -84.86
N LEU A 443 -54.05 -36.40 -85.07
CA LEU A 443 -53.31 -35.57 -84.14
C LEU A 443 -53.95 -34.18 -83.97
N ASP A 444 -54.48 -33.60 -85.05
CA ASP A 444 -55.20 -32.31 -85.00
C ASP A 444 -56.70 -32.44 -84.61
N GLY A 445 -57.22 -33.67 -84.59
CA GLY A 445 -58.57 -34.01 -84.18
C GLY A 445 -59.65 -33.55 -85.15
N ASP A 446 -59.31 -33.28 -86.41
CA ASP A 446 -60.27 -32.88 -87.43
C ASP A 446 -61.16 -34.05 -87.92
N GLY A 447 -60.78 -35.28 -87.56
CA GLY A 447 -61.48 -36.51 -87.89
C GLY A 447 -60.97 -37.21 -89.15
N ILE A 448 -59.82 -36.81 -89.68
CA ILE A 448 -59.04 -37.48 -90.72
C ILE A 448 -57.77 -38.00 -90.04
N GLY A 449 -57.44 -39.27 -90.21
CA GLY A 449 -56.23 -39.79 -89.58
C GLY A 449 -54.95 -39.33 -90.28
N ASP A 450 -53.86 -39.18 -89.52
CA ASP A 450 -52.56 -38.63 -89.96
C ASP A 450 -52.07 -39.28 -91.27
N VAL A 451 -52.15 -40.61 -91.36
CA VAL A 451 -51.71 -41.37 -92.55
C VAL A 451 -52.48 -40.98 -93.83
N CYS A 452 -53.65 -40.36 -93.70
CA CYS A 452 -54.47 -39.84 -94.79
C CYS A 452 -54.74 -38.33 -94.74
N ASP A 453 -54.11 -37.59 -93.82
CA ASP A 453 -54.01 -36.13 -93.83
C ASP A 453 -52.73 -35.66 -94.55
N SER A 454 -52.50 -34.36 -94.61
CA SER A 454 -51.38 -33.70 -95.30
C SER A 454 -50.78 -32.53 -94.51
N ASP A 455 -51.28 -32.38 -93.30
CA ASP A 455 -51.05 -31.33 -92.30
C ASP A 455 -51.48 -31.98 -90.98
N ASP A 456 -50.72 -33.01 -90.58
CA ASP A 456 -51.16 -33.98 -89.55
C ASP A 456 -51.43 -33.30 -88.20
N ASP A 457 -50.77 -32.19 -87.89
CA ASP A 457 -50.93 -31.42 -86.65
C ASP A 457 -51.80 -30.15 -86.77
N GLY A 458 -52.25 -29.81 -87.99
CA GLY A 458 -53.18 -28.74 -88.27
C GLY A 458 -52.65 -27.31 -88.03
N ASP A 459 -51.34 -27.11 -88.03
CA ASP A 459 -50.70 -25.81 -87.79
C ASP A 459 -50.73 -24.88 -89.03
N GLY A 460 -51.00 -25.45 -90.20
CA GLY A 460 -51.06 -24.78 -91.49
C GLY A 460 -49.79 -24.88 -92.35
N VAL A 461 -48.84 -25.73 -92.00
CA VAL A 461 -47.63 -26.11 -92.74
C VAL A 461 -47.74 -27.56 -93.20
N ASP A 462 -47.72 -27.81 -94.52
CA ASP A 462 -47.82 -29.18 -95.04
C ASP A 462 -46.61 -30.04 -94.55
N ASP A 463 -46.82 -31.30 -94.12
CA ASP A 463 -45.82 -32.23 -93.52
C ASP A 463 -44.49 -32.34 -94.30
N GLY A 464 -44.54 -32.12 -95.61
CA GLY A 464 -43.37 -32.22 -96.50
C GLY A 464 -42.42 -31.02 -96.42
N THR A 465 -42.83 -29.95 -95.74
CA THR A 465 -42.05 -28.73 -95.46
C THR A 465 -41.94 -28.41 -93.98
N ASP A 466 -42.71 -29.12 -93.17
CA ASP A 466 -42.75 -29.00 -91.74
C ASP A 466 -41.48 -29.58 -91.10
N ASN A 467 -40.83 -28.83 -90.21
CA ASN A 467 -39.74 -29.34 -89.39
C ASN A 467 -40.23 -30.08 -88.14
N CYS A 468 -41.52 -29.97 -87.79
CA CYS A 468 -42.22 -30.79 -86.82
C CYS A 468 -43.55 -31.33 -87.37
N PRO A 469 -43.55 -32.26 -88.33
CA PRO A 469 -44.76 -32.72 -89.03
C PRO A 469 -45.86 -33.33 -88.16
N LEU A 470 -45.59 -33.57 -86.87
CA LEU A 470 -46.50 -34.18 -85.91
C LEU A 470 -46.65 -33.32 -84.65
N ILE A 471 -46.17 -32.06 -84.64
CA ILE A 471 -46.30 -31.14 -83.52
C ILE A 471 -46.41 -29.73 -84.05
N ALA A 472 -47.60 -29.15 -83.89
CA ALA A 472 -47.95 -27.86 -84.47
C ALA A 472 -46.99 -26.72 -84.07
N ASN A 473 -46.22 -26.21 -85.03
CA ASN A 473 -45.23 -25.15 -84.86
C ASN A 473 -45.17 -24.20 -86.09
N ALA A 474 -46.25 -23.45 -86.31
CA ALA A 474 -46.45 -22.67 -87.54
C ALA A 474 -45.37 -21.60 -87.84
N ASP A 475 -44.51 -21.26 -86.89
CA ASP A 475 -43.35 -20.37 -87.07
C ASP A 475 -42.05 -21.08 -87.46
N GLN A 476 -41.99 -22.41 -87.30
CA GLN A 476 -40.91 -23.29 -87.75
C GLN A 476 -39.56 -22.85 -87.20
N THR A 477 -39.51 -22.51 -85.91
CA THR A 477 -38.25 -22.24 -85.21
C THR A 477 -37.43 -23.53 -85.13
N ASP A 478 -36.12 -23.36 -85.13
CA ASP A 478 -35.08 -24.40 -85.29
C ASP A 478 -33.80 -23.72 -84.80
N THR A 479 -33.61 -23.75 -83.48
CA THR A 479 -32.65 -22.93 -82.74
C THR A 479 -31.21 -23.36 -83.03
N ASP A 480 -30.95 -24.66 -83.08
CA ASP A 480 -29.64 -25.23 -83.39
C ASP A 480 -29.37 -25.42 -84.91
N GLY A 481 -30.43 -25.42 -85.73
CA GLY A 481 -30.35 -25.55 -87.18
C GLY A 481 -30.16 -26.99 -87.68
N ASP A 482 -30.48 -28.01 -86.90
CA ASP A 482 -30.31 -29.42 -87.29
C ASP A 482 -31.38 -29.92 -88.27
N GLY A 483 -32.50 -29.20 -88.34
CA GLY A 483 -33.63 -29.44 -89.23
C GLY A 483 -34.81 -30.17 -88.61
N LEU A 484 -34.78 -30.51 -87.31
CA LEU A 484 -35.96 -30.57 -86.45
C LEU A 484 -36.35 -29.13 -86.06
N GLY A 485 -37.55 -28.94 -85.52
CA GLY A 485 -37.96 -27.63 -85.00
C GLY A 485 -38.08 -27.67 -83.50
N ASP A 486 -38.01 -26.52 -82.85
CA ASP A 486 -38.00 -26.42 -81.38
C ASP A 486 -39.22 -27.10 -80.69
N ALA A 487 -40.29 -27.34 -81.45
CA ALA A 487 -41.48 -28.00 -80.90
C ALA A 487 -41.35 -29.53 -80.83
N CYS A 488 -40.37 -30.12 -81.52
CA CYS A 488 -40.20 -31.55 -81.70
C CYS A 488 -38.74 -32.02 -81.75
N ASP A 489 -37.80 -31.11 -81.59
CA ASP A 489 -36.49 -31.45 -81.08
C ASP A 489 -36.63 -31.77 -79.58
N ASN A 490 -35.71 -32.56 -79.06
CA ASN A 490 -35.65 -32.85 -77.62
C ASN A 490 -34.45 -32.16 -76.97
N ASP A 491 -33.65 -31.43 -77.76
CA ASP A 491 -32.44 -30.71 -77.39
C ASP A 491 -32.32 -29.52 -78.36
N ASP A 492 -33.17 -28.53 -78.12
CA ASP A 492 -33.45 -27.40 -79.03
C ASP A 492 -32.19 -26.58 -79.38
N ASP A 493 -31.14 -26.62 -78.54
CA ASP A 493 -29.89 -25.89 -78.74
C ASP A 493 -28.63 -26.76 -78.94
N ASN A 494 -28.77 -28.09 -78.83
CA ASN A 494 -27.77 -29.12 -79.10
C ASN A 494 -26.54 -29.08 -78.18
N ASP A 495 -26.76 -28.78 -76.91
CA ASP A 495 -25.73 -28.81 -75.90
C ASP A 495 -25.53 -30.21 -75.28
N GLY A 496 -26.49 -31.11 -75.49
CA GLY A 496 -26.49 -32.48 -75.02
C GLY A 496 -27.28 -32.71 -73.73
N VAL A 497 -28.07 -31.74 -73.27
CA VAL A 497 -29.11 -31.85 -72.24
C VAL A 497 -30.47 -31.85 -72.93
N ASP A 498 -31.36 -32.77 -72.55
CA ASP A 498 -32.69 -32.82 -73.16
C ASP A 498 -33.59 -31.70 -72.58
N ASP A 499 -34.43 -31.03 -73.38
CA ASP A 499 -35.21 -29.82 -73.00
C ASP A 499 -36.02 -29.94 -71.70
N GLY A 500 -36.48 -31.16 -71.37
CA GLY A 500 -37.25 -31.41 -70.14
C GLY A 500 -36.40 -31.44 -68.87
N ALA A 501 -35.08 -31.58 -69.01
CA ALA A 501 -34.07 -31.50 -67.96
C ALA A 501 -33.15 -30.27 -68.15
N ASP A 502 -33.33 -29.53 -69.24
CA ASP A 502 -32.58 -28.33 -69.57
C ASP A 502 -33.24 -27.10 -68.94
N ASN A 503 -32.55 -26.45 -68.01
CA ASN A 503 -32.99 -25.20 -67.40
C ASN A 503 -32.75 -23.98 -68.31
N CYS A 504 -32.09 -24.15 -69.46
CA CYS A 504 -32.00 -23.18 -70.55
C CYS A 504 -32.20 -23.79 -71.95
N PRO A 505 -33.39 -24.31 -72.29
CA PRO A 505 -33.63 -25.11 -73.50
C PRO A 505 -33.23 -24.47 -74.84
N LEU A 506 -33.09 -23.14 -74.89
CA LEU A 506 -32.76 -22.41 -76.12
C LEU A 506 -31.35 -21.80 -76.10
N VAL A 507 -30.58 -22.03 -75.04
CA VAL A 507 -29.25 -21.45 -74.79
C VAL A 507 -28.30 -22.46 -74.14
N SER A 508 -27.46 -23.07 -74.97
CA SER A 508 -26.50 -24.10 -74.59
C SER A 508 -25.75 -23.82 -73.28
N ASN A 509 -25.99 -24.67 -72.28
CA ASN A 509 -25.48 -24.62 -70.91
C ASN A 509 -25.35 -26.02 -70.28
N VAL A 510 -24.49 -26.85 -70.88
CA VAL A 510 -24.19 -28.24 -70.48
C VAL A 510 -23.98 -28.49 -68.97
N ASP A 511 -23.62 -27.48 -68.18
CA ASP A 511 -23.43 -27.61 -66.74
C ASP A 511 -24.70 -27.46 -65.90
N GLN A 512 -25.79 -26.94 -66.49
CA GLN A 512 -27.12 -26.82 -65.86
C GLN A 512 -27.06 -26.09 -64.52
N THR A 513 -26.20 -25.09 -64.46
CA THR A 513 -26.08 -24.19 -63.30
C THR A 513 -27.38 -23.39 -63.14
N ASP A 514 -27.88 -23.33 -61.91
CA ASP A 514 -29.11 -22.64 -61.48
C ASP A 514 -28.85 -22.19 -60.03
N THR A 515 -28.36 -20.96 -59.89
CA THR A 515 -27.81 -20.46 -58.64
C THR A 515 -28.89 -20.15 -57.60
N ASP A 516 -30.07 -19.68 -58.01
CA ASP A 516 -31.19 -19.36 -57.11
C ASP A 516 -32.26 -20.45 -56.99
N GLY A 517 -32.20 -21.47 -57.84
CA GLY A 517 -33.11 -22.62 -57.85
C GLY A 517 -34.51 -22.29 -58.33
N ASP A 518 -34.71 -21.20 -59.09
CA ASP A 518 -36.02 -20.83 -59.63
C ASP A 518 -36.44 -21.67 -60.84
N GLY A 519 -35.49 -22.43 -61.39
CA GLY A 519 -35.64 -23.35 -62.52
C GLY A 519 -35.23 -22.76 -63.87
N ALA A 520 -34.79 -21.50 -63.95
CA ALA A 520 -34.03 -20.97 -65.07
C ALA A 520 -32.52 -21.09 -64.80
N GLY A 521 -31.75 -21.57 -65.77
CA GLY A 521 -30.30 -21.69 -65.58
C GLY A 521 -29.58 -20.36 -65.75
N ASP A 522 -28.40 -20.22 -65.12
CA ASP A 522 -27.56 -19.01 -65.15
C ASP A 522 -27.21 -18.53 -66.58
N ALA A 523 -27.25 -19.44 -67.57
CA ALA A 523 -26.98 -19.09 -68.97
C ALA A 523 -28.11 -18.29 -69.65
N CYS A 524 -29.34 -18.36 -69.11
CA CYS A 524 -30.54 -17.77 -69.67
C CYS A 524 -31.38 -16.97 -68.66
N ASP A 525 -31.02 -17.02 -67.38
CA ASP A 525 -31.45 -16.04 -66.40
C ASP A 525 -30.72 -14.70 -66.60
N ASN A 526 -31.24 -13.63 -66.02
CA ASN A 526 -30.60 -12.32 -65.98
C ASN A 526 -30.42 -11.82 -64.54
N ASP A 527 -30.73 -12.65 -63.55
CA ASP A 527 -30.71 -12.41 -62.10
C ASP A 527 -30.39 -13.75 -61.43
N ASP A 528 -29.18 -14.28 -61.69
CA ASP A 528 -28.80 -15.68 -61.40
C ASP A 528 -28.96 -16.06 -59.92
N ASP A 529 -28.92 -15.09 -58.99
CA ASP A 529 -29.07 -15.32 -57.55
C ASP A 529 -30.43 -14.88 -56.95
N GLY A 530 -31.31 -14.31 -57.77
CA GLY A 530 -32.69 -13.98 -57.40
C GLY A 530 -32.82 -12.85 -56.38
N ASP A 531 -31.82 -11.98 -56.21
CA ASP A 531 -31.85 -10.88 -55.26
C ASP A 531 -32.65 -9.65 -55.74
N GLY A 532 -32.97 -9.62 -57.05
CA GLY A 532 -33.70 -8.55 -57.72
C GLY A 532 -32.83 -7.50 -58.42
N VAL A 533 -31.52 -7.75 -58.62
CA VAL A 533 -30.56 -6.92 -59.35
C VAL A 533 -30.00 -7.71 -60.54
N ASP A 534 -30.34 -7.28 -61.77
CA ASP A 534 -29.83 -7.98 -62.96
C ASP A 534 -28.28 -8.13 -62.99
N ASP A 535 -27.72 -9.28 -63.38
CA ASP A 535 -26.27 -9.64 -63.29
C ASP A 535 -25.31 -8.60 -63.87
N GLY A 536 -25.78 -7.86 -64.89
CA GLY A 536 -24.99 -6.82 -65.55
C GLY A 536 -24.81 -5.53 -64.72
N ALA A 537 -25.60 -5.38 -63.67
CA ALA A 537 -25.56 -4.28 -62.70
C ALA A 537 -25.21 -4.77 -61.28
N ASP A 538 -25.23 -6.08 -61.07
CA ASP A 538 -24.90 -6.76 -59.83
C ASP A 538 -23.38 -6.83 -59.60
N ASN A 539 -22.93 -6.43 -58.41
CA ASN A 539 -21.54 -6.58 -57.97
C ASN A 539 -21.25 -7.92 -57.27
N CYS A 540 -22.26 -8.76 -57.04
CA CYS A 540 -22.16 -10.17 -56.64
C CYS A 540 -23.12 -11.08 -57.42
N PRO A 541 -22.96 -11.26 -58.74
CA PRO A 541 -23.95 -11.92 -59.62
C PRO A 541 -24.36 -13.37 -59.31
N LEU A 542 -23.79 -14.00 -58.28
CA LEU A 542 -24.06 -15.38 -57.90
C LEU A 542 -24.33 -15.51 -56.39
N ILE A 543 -24.41 -14.40 -55.65
CA ILE A 543 -24.56 -14.37 -54.19
C ILE A 543 -25.49 -13.21 -53.81
N PRO A 544 -26.71 -13.50 -53.30
CA PRO A 544 -27.75 -12.48 -53.17
C PRO A 544 -27.34 -11.28 -52.31
N ASN A 545 -27.35 -10.07 -52.88
CA ASN A 545 -26.99 -8.83 -52.20
C ASN A 545 -27.73 -7.58 -52.74
N GLY A 546 -29.06 -7.58 -52.67
CA GLY A 546 -29.87 -6.53 -53.30
C GLY A 546 -29.66 -5.08 -52.79
N ASP A 547 -28.83 -4.86 -51.77
CA ASP A 547 -28.36 -3.54 -51.34
C ASP A 547 -27.08 -3.05 -52.03
N GLN A 548 -26.32 -3.95 -52.66
CA GLN A 548 -25.16 -3.70 -53.51
C GLN A 548 -24.06 -2.91 -52.78
N THR A 549 -23.83 -3.27 -51.51
CA THR A 549 -22.74 -2.69 -50.71
C THR A 549 -21.39 -3.09 -51.28
N ASP A 550 -20.50 -2.12 -51.40
CA ASP A 550 -19.14 -2.21 -51.94
C ASP A 550 -18.33 -1.14 -51.19
N THR A 551 -17.70 -1.56 -50.09
CA THR A 551 -17.06 -0.67 -49.11
C THR A 551 -15.78 -0.05 -49.67
N ASP A 552 -14.97 -0.81 -50.39
CA ASP A 552 -13.70 -0.35 -50.96
C ASP A 552 -13.83 0.29 -52.36
N GLY A 553 -14.95 0.04 -53.04
CA GLY A 553 -15.29 0.59 -54.35
C GLY A 553 -14.59 -0.09 -55.52
N ASP A 554 -14.10 -1.32 -55.38
CA ASP A 554 -13.39 -2.05 -56.43
C ASP A 554 -14.34 -2.65 -57.49
N GLY A 555 -15.63 -2.76 -57.14
CA GLY A 555 -16.70 -3.27 -57.99
C GLY A 555 -17.10 -4.71 -57.72
N VAL A 556 -16.55 -5.36 -56.69
CA VAL A 556 -17.05 -6.57 -56.04
C VAL A 556 -17.88 -6.14 -54.83
N GLY A 557 -19.01 -6.80 -54.58
CA GLY A 557 -19.85 -6.47 -53.42
C GLY A 557 -19.38 -7.18 -52.16
N ASN A 558 -19.65 -6.60 -51.00
CA ASN A 558 -19.09 -7.10 -49.74
C ASN A 558 -19.34 -8.60 -49.48
N VAL A 559 -20.54 -9.10 -49.78
CA VAL A 559 -20.85 -10.52 -49.53
C VAL A 559 -20.07 -11.50 -50.42
N CYS A 560 -19.40 -11.02 -51.47
CA CYS A 560 -18.62 -11.82 -52.40
C CYS A 560 -17.18 -11.30 -52.58
N ASP A 561 -16.82 -10.23 -51.86
CA ASP A 561 -15.45 -9.81 -51.69
C ASP A 561 -14.81 -10.67 -50.58
N SER A 562 -13.50 -10.78 -50.63
CA SER A 562 -12.70 -11.44 -49.59
C SER A 562 -11.92 -10.45 -48.73
N ASP A 563 -11.93 -9.18 -49.10
CA ASP A 563 -11.21 -8.05 -48.48
C ASP A 563 -12.11 -6.81 -48.65
N ASP A 564 -13.17 -6.76 -47.84
CA ASP A 564 -14.30 -5.83 -47.96
C ASP A 564 -13.88 -4.35 -47.95
N ASP A 565 -12.75 -4.03 -47.33
CA ASP A 565 -12.24 -2.66 -47.21
C ASP A 565 -10.98 -2.37 -48.04
N GLY A 566 -10.43 -3.38 -48.71
CA GLY A 566 -9.35 -3.26 -49.69
C GLY A 566 -7.99 -2.91 -49.09
N ASP A 567 -7.75 -3.23 -47.81
CA ASP A 567 -6.48 -2.94 -47.15
C ASP A 567 -5.39 -4.01 -47.38
N GLY A 568 -5.80 -5.16 -47.90
CA GLY A 568 -4.95 -6.31 -48.20
C GLY A 568 -4.94 -7.41 -47.14
N VAL A 569 -5.84 -7.39 -46.16
CA VAL A 569 -6.12 -8.44 -45.19
C VAL A 569 -7.46 -9.11 -45.55
N ASP A 570 -7.52 -10.45 -45.52
CA ASP A 570 -8.76 -11.15 -45.89
C ASP A 570 -9.76 -11.10 -44.71
N ASP A 571 -11.06 -10.87 -44.94
CA ASP A 571 -12.09 -10.65 -43.91
C ASP A 571 -12.11 -11.70 -42.77
N GLY A 572 -11.78 -12.96 -43.09
CA GLY A 572 -11.76 -14.06 -42.11
C GLY A 572 -10.61 -13.99 -41.11
N VAL A 573 -9.63 -13.12 -41.33
CA VAL A 573 -8.52 -12.82 -40.41
C VAL A 573 -8.39 -11.33 -40.10
N ASP A 574 -9.23 -10.51 -40.71
CA ASP A 574 -9.29 -9.07 -40.51
C ASP A 574 -10.05 -8.75 -39.22
N ASN A 575 -9.40 -8.07 -38.28
CA ASN A 575 -10.04 -7.62 -37.05
C ASN A 575 -10.85 -6.32 -37.22
N CYS A 576 -10.81 -5.70 -38.40
CA CYS A 576 -11.73 -4.65 -38.84
C CYS A 576 -12.19 -4.82 -40.31
N PRO A 577 -12.98 -5.86 -40.65
CA PRO A 577 -13.30 -6.21 -42.04
C PRO A 577 -13.96 -5.11 -42.90
N LEU A 578 -14.44 -4.02 -42.31
CA LEU A 578 -15.11 -2.92 -43.03
C LEU A 578 -14.33 -1.60 -42.94
N VAL A 579 -13.15 -1.59 -42.30
CA VAL A 579 -12.39 -0.38 -41.98
C VAL A 579 -10.89 -0.65 -42.15
N SER A 580 -10.34 -0.18 -43.27
CA SER A 580 -8.95 -0.45 -43.64
C SER A 580 -7.94 -0.17 -42.52
N ASN A 581 -7.38 -1.24 -41.96
CA ASN A 581 -6.42 -1.26 -40.87
C ASN A 581 -5.30 -2.31 -41.13
N SER A 582 -4.60 -2.18 -42.26
CA SER A 582 -3.59 -3.16 -42.71
C SER A 582 -2.45 -3.54 -41.73
N ASP A 583 -2.31 -2.85 -40.60
CA ASP A 583 -1.42 -3.20 -39.49
C ASP A 583 -2.05 -4.11 -38.43
N GLN A 584 -3.38 -4.25 -38.42
CA GLN A 584 -4.18 -5.15 -37.58
C GLN A 584 -3.87 -4.93 -36.10
N THR A 585 -3.77 -3.66 -35.69
CA THR A 585 -3.56 -3.32 -34.29
C THR A 585 -4.83 -3.62 -33.51
N ASP A 586 -4.63 -4.20 -32.34
CA ASP A 586 -5.62 -4.70 -31.40
C ASP A 586 -4.94 -4.59 -30.03
N THR A 587 -5.25 -3.50 -29.33
CA THR A 587 -4.51 -3.06 -28.15
C THR A 587 -4.91 -3.84 -26.90
N ASP A 588 -6.18 -4.23 -26.77
CA ASP A 588 -6.71 -5.00 -25.64
C ASP A 588 -6.81 -6.52 -25.89
N GLY A 589 -6.73 -6.95 -27.14
CA GLY A 589 -6.73 -8.36 -27.54
C GLY A 589 -8.12 -9.00 -27.57
N ASP A 590 -9.20 -8.21 -27.65
CA ASP A 590 -10.57 -8.73 -27.66
C ASP A 590 -11.00 -9.33 -29.01
N GLY A 591 -10.20 -9.08 -30.06
CA GLY A 591 -10.40 -9.55 -31.43
C GLY A 591 -11.03 -8.53 -32.38
N LEU A 592 -11.35 -7.32 -31.93
CA LEU A 592 -11.62 -6.13 -32.74
C LEU A 592 -10.33 -5.31 -32.89
N GLY A 593 -10.15 -4.64 -34.03
CA GLY A 593 -9.00 -3.76 -34.23
C GLY A 593 -9.26 -2.33 -33.79
N ASP A 594 -8.22 -1.61 -33.37
CA ASP A 594 -8.33 -0.24 -32.83
C ASP A 594 -9.10 0.76 -33.75
N LEU A 595 -9.16 0.51 -35.06
CA LEU A 595 -9.88 1.40 -36.00
C LEU A 595 -11.40 1.17 -36.04
N CYS A 596 -11.87 0.05 -35.49
CA CYS A 596 -13.27 -0.34 -35.44
C CYS A 596 -13.74 -0.76 -34.04
N ASP A 597 -12.84 -0.76 -33.07
CA ASP A 597 -13.19 -0.76 -31.65
C ASP A 597 -13.68 0.62 -31.21
N ALA A 598 -14.46 0.65 -30.13
CA ALA A 598 -14.86 1.86 -29.44
C ALA A 598 -14.06 2.09 -28.15
N ASP A 599 -13.38 1.08 -27.62
CA ASP A 599 -12.63 1.05 -26.35
C ASP A 599 -11.32 0.29 -26.57
N ASP A 600 -10.37 0.91 -27.28
CA ASP A 600 -9.17 0.26 -27.83
C ASP A 600 -8.32 -0.47 -26.76
N ASP A 601 -8.37 -0.05 -25.49
CA ASP A 601 -7.57 -0.63 -24.41
C ASP A 601 -8.37 -1.44 -23.37
N GLY A 602 -9.68 -1.58 -23.56
CA GLY A 602 -10.54 -2.47 -22.77
C GLY A 602 -10.68 -2.07 -21.31
N ASP A 603 -10.49 -0.79 -20.97
CA ASP A 603 -10.57 -0.28 -19.61
C ASP A 603 -12.01 0.05 -19.16
N GLY A 604 -12.95 0.03 -20.13
CA GLY A 604 -14.38 0.26 -19.95
C GLY A 604 -14.84 1.67 -20.31
N LEU A 605 -14.00 2.48 -20.97
CA LEU A 605 -14.32 3.85 -21.40
C LEU A 605 -14.08 4.05 -22.90
N ASP A 606 -15.13 4.38 -23.65
CA ASP A 606 -14.98 4.66 -25.08
C ASP A 606 -13.88 5.71 -25.38
N ASP A 607 -13.05 5.53 -26.42
CA ASP A 607 -11.86 6.37 -26.75
C ASP A 607 -12.15 7.88 -26.77
N GLY A 608 -13.37 8.27 -27.15
CA GLY A 608 -13.78 9.66 -27.24
C GLY A 608 -14.02 10.33 -25.87
N ALA A 609 -14.24 9.53 -24.83
CA ALA A 609 -14.31 9.92 -23.43
C ALA A 609 -13.02 9.59 -22.68
N ASP A 610 -12.13 8.82 -23.30
CA ASP A 610 -10.88 8.39 -22.73
C ASP A 610 -9.73 9.41 -22.92
N ASN A 611 -9.01 9.70 -21.83
CA ASN A 611 -7.82 10.55 -21.84
C ASN A 611 -6.53 9.75 -22.06
N CYS A 612 -6.57 8.41 -22.06
CA CYS A 612 -5.50 7.54 -22.56
C CYS A 612 -6.00 6.36 -23.41
N PRO A 613 -6.54 6.62 -24.64
CA PRO A 613 -7.21 5.62 -25.49
C PRO A 613 -6.41 4.39 -25.96
N LEU A 614 -5.22 4.13 -25.45
CA LEU A 614 -4.38 3.00 -25.83
C LEU A 614 -3.64 2.41 -24.62
N ILE A 615 -3.96 2.87 -23.40
CA ILE A 615 -3.29 2.47 -22.14
C ILE A 615 -4.35 2.45 -21.03
N PRO A 616 -4.73 1.25 -20.55
CA PRO A 616 -5.88 1.12 -19.66
C PRO A 616 -5.73 1.97 -18.40
N ASN A 617 -6.65 2.91 -18.16
CA ASN A 617 -6.63 3.79 -17.01
C ASN A 617 -8.04 4.16 -16.51
N PRO A 618 -8.84 3.20 -15.99
CA PRO A 618 -10.27 3.41 -15.68
C PRO A 618 -10.58 4.57 -14.70
N GLY A 619 -9.57 5.05 -13.97
CA GLY A 619 -9.63 6.17 -13.04
C GLY A 619 -9.62 7.57 -13.68
N GLN A 620 -9.14 7.70 -14.92
CA GLN A 620 -9.05 8.97 -15.66
C GLN A 620 -8.34 10.10 -14.91
N GLU A 621 -7.32 9.75 -14.12
CA GLU A 621 -6.44 10.73 -13.51
C GLU A 621 -5.78 11.61 -14.57
N ASP A 622 -5.72 12.92 -14.31
CA ASP A 622 -5.22 13.98 -15.20
C ASP A 622 -4.71 15.11 -14.28
N THR A 623 -3.47 14.95 -13.81
CA THR A 623 -2.87 15.72 -12.72
C THR A 623 -2.68 17.19 -13.10
N ASP A 624 -2.28 17.48 -14.35
CA ASP A 624 -2.06 18.84 -14.83
C ASP A 624 -3.29 19.47 -15.53
N GLY A 625 -4.28 18.65 -15.89
CA GLY A 625 -5.54 19.08 -16.49
C GLY A 625 -5.43 19.45 -17.97
N ASP A 626 -4.42 18.97 -18.69
CA ASP A 626 -4.21 19.25 -20.11
C ASP A 626 -5.10 18.39 -21.04
N GLY A 627 -5.68 17.32 -20.49
CA GLY A 627 -6.57 16.38 -21.15
C GLY A 627 -5.91 15.11 -21.67
N ILE A 628 -4.64 14.88 -21.37
CA ILE A 628 -3.94 13.59 -21.47
C ILE A 628 -3.96 12.96 -20.07
N GLY A 629 -4.28 11.67 -19.96
CA GLY A 629 -4.32 11.01 -18.65
C GLY A 629 -2.95 10.67 -18.09
N ASP A 630 -2.84 10.56 -16.77
CA ASP A 630 -1.57 10.32 -16.07
C ASP A 630 -0.85 9.05 -16.57
N ALA A 631 -1.59 8.04 -17.02
CA ALA A 631 -1.06 6.78 -17.54
C ALA A 631 -0.30 6.93 -18.87
N CYS A 632 -0.64 7.95 -19.66
CA CYS A 632 -0.10 8.17 -21.00
C CYS A 632 0.54 9.56 -21.17
N ASP A 633 0.50 10.41 -20.13
CA ASP A 633 1.21 11.67 -20.12
C ASP A 633 2.71 11.47 -19.87
N SER A 634 3.52 12.15 -20.67
CA SER A 634 4.97 12.17 -20.54
C SER A 634 5.49 13.19 -19.51
N ASP A 635 4.63 14.12 -19.06
CA ASP A 635 4.91 15.24 -18.16
C ASP A 635 3.67 15.44 -17.27
N VAL A 636 3.43 14.47 -16.37
CA VAL A 636 2.15 14.27 -15.64
C VAL A 636 1.73 15.49 -14.82
N ASP A 637 2.68 16.31 -14.38
CA ASP A 637 2.40 17.50 -13.58
C ASP A 637 2.49 18.82 -14.36
N GLY A 638 2.89 18.76 -15.63
CA GLY A 638 2.92 19.88 -16.56
C GLY A 638 3.95 20.96 -16.21
N ASP A 639 5.00 20.63 -15.47
CA ASP A 639 6.06 21.58 -15.10
C ASP A 639 7.08 21.83 -16.23
N GLY A 640 7.09 20.96 -17.25
CA GLY A 640 7.98 20.99 -18.40
C GLY A 640 9.18 20.04 -18.32
N VAL A 641 9.19 19.08 -17.41
CA VAL A 641 10.20 18.05 -17.23
C VAL A 641 9.58 16.67 -17.42
N ASP A 642 10.06 15.91 -18.42
CA ASP A 642 9.50 14.58 -18.69
C ASP A 642 9.65 13.63 -17.47
N ASN A 643 8.60 12.87 -17.10
CA ASN A 643 8.52 12.00 -15.92
C ASN A 643 9.77 11.13 -15.68
N GLY A 644 10.41 10.64 -16.76
CA GLY A 644 11.57 9.75 -16.66
C GLY A 644 12.87 10.44 -16.24
N VAL A 645 12.90 11.77 -16.18
CA VAL A 645 14.02 12.58 -15.66
C VAL A 645 13.59 13.56 -14.57
N ASP A 646 12.30 13.62 -14.29
CA ASP A 646 11.69 14.42 -13.25
C ASP A 646 11.94 13.78 -11.88
N ASN A 647 12.49 14.56 -10.94
CA ASN A 647 12.67 14.13 -9.56
C ASN A 647 11.42 14.33 -8.68
N CYS A 648 10.36 14.96 -9.19
CA CYS A 648 9.01 14.97 -8.61
C CYS A 648 7.91 14.78 -9.67
N PRO A 649 7.77 13.58 -10.27
CA PRO A 649 6.89 13.35 -11.43
C PRO A 649 5.38 13.68 -11.26
N LEU A 650 4.93 13.96 -10.04
CA LEU A 650 3.54 14.26 -9.71
C LEU A 650 3.37 15.65 -9.06
N THR A 651 4.46 16.42 -8.88
CA THR A 651 4.45 17.68 -8.13
C THR A 651 5.29 18.75 -8.83
N PRO A 652 4.65 19.79 -9.43
CA PRO A 652 5.35 20.68 -10.34
C PRO A 652 6.55 21.39 -9.73
N ASN A 653 7.76 21.07 -10.20
CA ASN A 653 9.02 21.58 -9.69
C ASN A 653 10.07 21.81 -10.80
N ALA A 654 9.72 22.64 -11.79
CA ALA A 654 10.54 22.86 -12.99
C ALA A 654 12.02 23.30 -12.78
N ASP A 655 12.43 23.64 -11.56
CA ASP A 655 13.82 23.90 -11.19
C ASP A 655 14.61 22.64 -10.78
N GLN A 656 13.92 21.53 -10.51
CA GLN A 656 14.47 20.20 -10.19
C GLN A 656 15.49 20.30 -9.06
N ALA A 657 15.12 21.07 -8.03
CA ALA A 657 15.92 21.20 -6.82
C ALA A 657 15.92 19.85 -6.07
N ASP A 658 17.05 19.55 -5.45
CA ASP A 658 17.42 18.25 -4.87
C ASP A 658 18.61 18.50 -3.93
N VAL A 659 18.31 18.88 -2.68
CA VAL A 659 19.29 19.36 -1.70
C VAL A 659 20.26 18.25 -1.29
N ASP A 660 19.78 17.05 -1.05
CA ASP A 660 20.57 15.91 -0.58
C ASP A 660 21.15 15.04 -1.74
N SER A 661 20.65 15.23 -2.95
CA SER A 661 21.05 14.52 -4.17
C SER A 661 20.71 13.02 -4.19
N ASP A 662 19.64 12.59 -3.50
CA ASP A 662 19.19 11.21 -3.50
C ASP A 662 18.36 10.83 -4.74
N GLY A 663 17.84 11.83 -5.46
CA GLY A 663 17.04 11.70 -6.67
C GLY A 663 15.54 11.96 -6.50
N ILE A 664 15.08 12.30 -5.30
CA ILE A 664 13.78 12.89 -4.99
C ILE A 664 13.95 14.42 -5.03
N GLY A 665 12.95 15.14 -5.52
CA GLY A 665 13.03 16.60 -5.61
C GLY A 665 12.51 17.29 -4.36
N ASP A 666 13.08 18.45 -4.02
CA ASP A 666 12.70 19.25 -2.83
C ASP A 666 11.19 19.52 -2.69
N ALA A 667 10.44 19.48 -3.79
CA ALA A 667 9.00 19.75 -3.80
C ALA A 667 8.14 18.56 -3.34
N CYS A 668 8.69 17.34 -3.36
CA CYS A 668 8.04 16.08 -3.04
C CYS A 668 8.89 15.20 -2.11
N ASP A 669 9.91 15.80 -1.50
CA ASP A 669 10.78 15.17 -0.53
C ASP A 669 10.29 15.53 0.88
N ASP A 670 10.10 14.51 1.72
CA ASP A 670 9.71 14.67 3.12
C ASP A 670 10.93 14.84 4.04
N ASP A 671 12.16 14.56 3.56
CA ASP A 671 13.45 14.74 4.25
C ASP A 671 14.43 15.45 3.30
N LEU A 672 14.34 16.77 3.22
CA LEU A 672 15.03 17.60 2.21
C LEU A 672 16.56 17.45 2.23
N ASP A 673 17.17 17.11 3.36
CA ASP A 673 18.62 17.08 3.50
C ASP A 673 19.23 15.71 3.84
N GLY A 674 18.37 14.69 3.96
CA GLY A 674 18.73 13.28 4.04
C GLY A 674 19.38 12.90 5.38
N ASP A 675 19.02 13.61 6.44
CA ASP A 675 19.58 13.40 7.79
C ASP A 675 18.75 12.44 8.66
N GLY A 676 17.54 12.10 8.21
CA GLY A 676 16.60 11.19 8.85
C GLY A 676 15.51 11.87 9.69
N VAL A 677 15.33 13.18 9.59
CA VAL A 677 14.27 13.94 10.28
C VAL A 677 13.31 14.57 9.27
N ASP A 678 12.02 14.23 9.34
CA ASP A 678 11.00 14.80 8.46
C ASP A 678 10.95 16.34 8.53
N ASN A 679 10.83 17.02 7.39
CA ASN A 679 10.81 18.48 7.21
C ASN A 679 9.87 19.25 8.14
N ASP A 680 8.72 18.64 8.50
CA ASP A 680 7.72 19.25 9.39
C ASP A 680 8.16 19.25 10.87
N SER A 681 9.10 18.37 11.24
CA SER A 681 9.69 18.22 12.56
C SER A 681 11.15 18.70 12.62
N ASP A 682 11.77 18.93 11.46
CA ASP A 682 13.14 19.39 11.32
C ASP A 682 13.26 20.89 11.56
N ASN A 683 14.07 21.27 12.54
CA ASN A 683 14.37 22.66 12.85
C ASN A 683 15.44 23.27 11.92
N CYS A 684 16.08 22.46 11.06
CA CYS A 684 16.92 22.87 9.95
C CYS A 684 16.66 22.11 8.63
N PRO A 685 15.52 22.33 7.96
CA PRO A 685 15.04 21.55 6.80
C PRO A 685 15.90 21.52 5.53
N ILE A 686 17.12 22.05 5.52
CA ILE A 686 18.03 22.02 4.36
C ILE A 686 19.50 21.85 4.76
N ASP A 687 19.80 21.74 6.06
CA ASP A 687 21.14 21.70 6.63
C ASP A 687 21.22 20.54 7.65
N PRO A 688 21.83 19.38 7.28
CA PRO A 688 21.71 18.13 8.04
C PRO A 688 22.10 18.26 9.51
N ASN A 689 21.17 17.96 10.41
CA ASN A 689 21.32 18.00 11.87
C ASN A 689 20.44 16.95 12.59
N PRO A 690 20.78 15.64 12.55
CA PRO A 690 19.97 14.59 13.16
C PRO A 690 19.75 14.73 14.68
N GLY A 691 20.59 15.54 15.34
CA GLY A 691 20.50 15.84 16.77
C GLY A 691 19.47 16.91 17.13
N GLN A 692 18.94 17.65 16.15
CA GLN A 692 17.87 18.64 16.28
C GLN A 692 18.12 19.64 17.44
N GLU A 693 19.38 19.96 17.73
CA GLU A 693 19.72 20.88 18.81
C GLU A 693 19.21 22.30 18.49
N ASP A 694 18.61 22.96 19.49
CA ASP A 694 18.09 24.33 19.42
C ASP A 694 18.43 25.01 20.76
N GLN A 695 19.55 25.73 20.80
CA GLN A 695 20.16 26.27 22.01
C GLN A 695 19.37 27.44 22.62
N ASP A 696 18.73 28.27 21.81
CA ASP A 696 17.99 29.45 22.26
C ASP A 696 16.46 29.21 22.36
N GLY A 697 15.98 28.12 21.77
CA GLY A 697 14.61 27.66 21.82
C GLY A 697 13.66 28.48 20.95
N ASP A 698 14.16 29.15 19.90
CA ASP A 698 13.35 29.97 18.99
C ASP A 698 12.68 29.17 17.86
N GLY A 699 13.04 27.89 17.72
CA GLY A 699 12.53 26.94 16.74
C GLY A 699 13.35 26.84 15.46
N ILE A 700 14.50 27.50 15.37
CA ILE A 700 15.52 27.30 14.32
C ILE A 700 16.68 26.50 14.94
N GLY A 701 17.08 25.39 14.32
CA GLY A 701 18.13 24.54 14.87
C GLY A 701 19.53 25.16 14.79
N ASP A 702 20.41 24.72 15.69
CA ASP A 702 21.79 25.19 15.83
C ASP A 702 22.60 25.14 14.51
N ALA A 703 22.28 24.19 13.63
CA ALA A 703 22.99 23.96 12.38
C ALA A 703 22.71 25.04 11.32
N CYS A 704 21.52 25.64 11.34
CA CYS A 704 21.03 26.62 10.37
C CYS A 704 20.69 27.97 11.00
N ASP A 705 20.79 28.08 12.32
CA ASP A 705 20.61 29.32 13.05
C ASP A 705 21.82 30.25 12.88
N ASN A 706 21.51 31.52 12.62
CA ASN A 706 22.50 32.56 12.51
C ASN A 706 22.71 33.33 13.82
N ASP A 707 21.97 33.07 14.89
CA ASP A 707 22.03 33.75 16.20
C ASP A 707 21.83 32.74 17.34
N LEU A 708 22.81 31.83 17.49
CA LEU A 708 22.71 30.58 18.26
C LEU A 708 22.35 30.74 19.75
N ASP A 709 22.52 31.94 20.32
CA ASP A 709 22.19 32.23 21.73
C ASP A 709 21.06 33.25 21.93
N GLY A 710 20.41 33.66 20.83
CA GLY A 710 19.21 34.51 20.83
C GLY A 710 19.43 35.92 21.36
N ASP A 711 20.66 36.44 21.36
CA ASP A 711 20.98 37.76 21.89
C ASP A 711 20.71 38.92 20.90
N GLY A 712 20.47 38.58 19.63
CA GLY A 712 20.22 39.52 18.54
C GLY A 712 21.46 39.91 17.73
N VAL A 713 22.54 39.11 17.77
CA VAL A 713 23.80 39.36 17.08
C VAL A 713 24.23 38.13 16.30
N ASP A 714 24.26 38.24 14.96
CA ASP A 714 24.63 37.09 14.11
C ASP A 714 25.99 36.45 14.51
N ASN A 715 26.04 35.11 14.57
CA ASN A 715 27.17 34.24 14.91
C ASN A 715 28.52 34.66 14.29
N ASN A 716 28.49 35.25 13.09
CA ASN A 716 29.68 35.66 12.36
C ASN A 716 30.32 36.98 12.85
N VAL A 717 29.57 37.78 13.61
CA VAL A 717 30.02 39.02 14.26
C VAL A 717 29.90 38.96 15.77
N ASP A 718 29.23 37.94 16.30
CA ASP A 718 29.14 37.66 17.71
C ASP A 718 30.52 37.23 18.28
N ASN A 719 30.94 37.93 19.33
CA ASN A 719 32.15 37.60 20.06
C ASN A 719 31.94 36.59 21.20
N CYS A 720 30.70 36.20 21.49
CA CYS A 720 30.32 35.04 22.30
C CYS A 720 29.18 34.21 21.69
N PRO A 721 29.37 33.54 20.54
CA PRO A 721 28.30 32.87 19.77
C PRO A 721 27.45 31.81 20.49
N ASN A 722 27.76 31.45 21.74
CA ASN A 722 27.03 30.42 22.48
C ASN A 722 26.57 30.93 23.86
N ILE A 723 26.76 32.23 24.17
CA ILE A 723 26.48 32.82 25.48
C ILE A 723 26.01 34.25 25.29
N ALA A 724 24.69 34.43 25.43
CA ALA A 724 24.02 35.69 25.14
C ALA A 724 24.71 36.92 25.76
N ASN A 725 25.16 37.83 24.90
CA ASN A 725 25.87 39.05 25.26
C ASN A 725 25.63 40.20 24.27
N ALA A 726 24.37 40.57 24.03
CA ALA A 726 23.92 41.55 23.03
C ALA A 726 24.65 42.91 22.98
N ASP A 727 25.42 43.27 24.01
CA ASP A 727 26.26 44.47 24.03
C ASP A 727 27.64 44.30 23.36
N GLN A 728 28.01 43.07 23.04
CA GLN A 728 29.24 42.66 22.35
C GLN A 728 30.48 43.26 23.00
N ALA A 729 30.46 43.37 24.34
CA ALA A 729 31.56 43.94 25.10
C ALA A 729 32.81 43.06 24.97
N ASP A 730 33.89 43.62 24.45
CA ASP A 730 35.22 42.99 24.33
C ASP A 730 36.26 44.02 24.82
N THR A 731 36.57 43.93 26.12
CA THR A 731 37.31 44.96 26.85
C THR A 731 38.79 44.96 26.50
N ASP A 732 39.39 43.81 26.15
CA ASP A 732 40.81 43.74 25.81
C ASP A 732 41.10 43.57 24.29
N SER A 733 40.03 43.55 23.50
CA SER A 733 40.00 43.66 22.04
C SER A 733 40.68 42.51 21.32
N ASP A 734 40.59 41.31 21.87
CA ASP A 734 41.16 40.10 21.29
C ASP A 734 40.17 39.34 20.37
N GLY A 735 38.89 39.74 20.38
CA GLY A 735 37.83 39.18 19.57
C GLY A 735 36.94 38.17 20.28
N ILE A 736 37.13 37.91 21.57
CA ILE A 736 36.25 37.12 22.43
C ILE A 736 35.51 38.07 23.39
N GLY A 737 34.20 37.90 23.57
CA GLY A 737 33.41 38.79 24.42
C GLY A 737 33.64 38.56 25.91
N ASP A 738 33.51 39.60 26.72
CA ASP A 738 33.85 39.63 28.15
C ASP A 738 33.19 38.50 28.98
N VAL A 739 32.04 37.96 28.54
CA VAL A 739 31.29 36.91 29.25
C VAL A 739 31.75 35.48 28.91
N CYS A 740 32.32 35.28 27.73
CA CYS A 740 32.87 34.00 27.27
C CYS A 740 34.40 34.01 27.18
N ASP A 741 35.02 35.14 27.52
CA ASP A 741 36.46 35.34 27.49
C ASP A 741 37.15 34.68 28.71
N PRO A 742 37.93 33.59 28.49
CA PRO A 742 38.68 32.93 29.55
C PRO A 742 39.86 33.76 30.09
N ASP A 743 40.26 34.83 29.40
CA ASP A 743 41.32 35.77 29.80
C ASP A 743 40.79 36.89 30.74
N PHE A 744 39.48 36.90 31.04
CA PHE A 744 38.85 37.85 31.95
C PHE A 744 39.17 37.59 33.45
N ALA A 745 40.38 38.03 33.84
CA ALA A 745 40.95 38.31 35.16
C ALA A 745 40.97 37.21 36.26
N ARG A 746 42.13 36.54 36.38
CA ARG A 746 42.60 35.88 37.62
C ARG A 746 44.03 36.30 37.96
N CYS A 747 44.36 36.36 39.25
CA CYS A 747 45.72 36.61 39.74
C CYS A 747 46.38 35.29 40.17
N GLY A 748 47.09 34.65 39.26
CA GLY A 748 47.69 33.32 39.44
C GLY A 748 48.82 33.08 38.44
N ASN A 749 49.71 32.12 38.72
CA ASN A 749 50.79 31.80 37.78
C ASN A 749 50.20 31.37 36.42
N ASN A 750 50.72 31.92 35.31
CA ASN A 750 50.20 31.73 33.95
C ASN A 750 48.77 32.26 33.74
N GLN A 751 48.39 33.32 34.44
CA GLN A 751 47.14 34.05 34.18
C GLN A 751 47.47 35.44 33.64
N VAL A 752 46.46 36.11 33.07
CA VAL A 752 46.57 37.46 32.52
C VAL A 752 47.22 38.44 33.50
N TYR A 753 46.91 38.33 34.80
CA TYR A 753 47.64 39.00 35.87
C TYR A 753 48.55 38.02 36.64
N GLU A 754 49.86 38.21 36.52
CA GLU A 754 50.83 37.34 37.18
C GLU A 754 51.06 37.79 38.63
N PRO A 755 51.03 36.87 39.61
CA PRO A 755 51.21 37.18 41.03
C PRO A 755 52.70 37.34 41.37
N ILE A 756 53.01 38.22 42.32
CA ILE A 756 54.38 38.44 42.80
C ILE A 756 54.63 37.55 44.03
N THR A 757 55.21 36.37 43.81
CA THR A 757 55.29 35.30 44.82
C THR A 757 56.73 34.92 45.21
N VAL A 758 56.88 34.19 46.32
CA VAL A 758 58.17 33.59 46.72
C VAL A 758 58.66 32.58 45.68
N PRO A 759 59.98 32.38 45.48
CA PRO A 759 61.11 32.88 46.28
C PRO A 759 61.57 34.29 45.90
N ASN A 760 61.00 34.90 44.87
CA ASN A 760 61.45 36.19 44.35
C ASN A 760 60.72 37.38 44.99
N ALA A 761 59.68 37.15 45.79
CA ALA A 761 58.99 38.21 46.54
C ALA A 761 59.46 38.32 48.00
N THR A 762 59.40 39.53 48.54
CA THR A 762 59.42 39.79 49.99
C THR A 762 58.32 40.76 50.36
N VAL A 763 57.69 40.57 51.51
CA VAL A 763 56.62 41.44 52.00
C VAL A 763 57.07 42.26 53.21
N SER A 764 56.50 43.45 53.34
CA SER A 764 56.62 44.27 54.54
C SER A 764 55.29 44.98 54.79
N SER A 765 54.84 44.98 56.04
CA SER A 765 53.63 45.69 56.45
C SER A 765 53.95 46.80 57.45
N GLY A 766 52.97 47.67 57.71
CA GLY A 766 53.09 48.69 58.74
C GLY A 766 51.93 49.68 58.73
N THR A 767 52.11 50.79 59.44
CA THR A 767 51.12 51.87 59.51
C THR A 767 51.74 53.20 59.10
N GLU A 768 51.02 53.99 58.31
CA GLU A 768 51.38 55.37 57.98
C GLU A 768 50.45 56.36 58.71
N GLY A 769 51.00 57.50 59.16
CA GLY A 769 50.23 58.49 59.93
C GLY A 769 50.06 58.17 61.43
N ILE A 770 49.06 58.78 62.08
CA ILE A 770 48.71 58.51 63.49
C ILE A 770 47.58 57.48 63.49
N CYS A 771 47.95 56.20 63.54
CA CYS A 771 47.05 55.05 63.48
C CYS A 771 47.15 54.25 64.79
N LEU A 772 46.43 54.69 65.84
CA LEU A 772 46.38 53.97 67.11
C LEU A 772 45.43 52.77 66.97
N LEU A 773 45.91 51.57 67.28
CA LEU A 773 45.19 50.28 67.16
C LEU A 773 45.01 49.77 65.73
N CYS A 774 45.69 50.32 64.73
CA CYS A 774 45.73 49.72 63.40
C CYS A 774 46.65 48.51 63.41
N THR A 775 46.18 47.42 62.81
CA THR A 775 46.90 46.14 62.76
C THR A 775 46.99 45.66 61.33
N VAL A 776 48.10 45.02 61.00
CA VAL A 776 48.23 44.18 59.82
C VAL A 776 48.64 42.81 60.36
N THR A 777 47.89 41.77 60.03
CA THR A 777 48.21 40.38 60.38
C THR A 777 48.49 39.59 59.11
N ASP A 778 49.21 38.49 59.28
CA ASP A 778 49.39 37.46 58.25
C ASP A 778 49.98 38.01 56.93
N GLU A 779 50.88 39.00 57.01
CA GLU A 779 51.39 39.68 55.82
C GLU A 779 52.11 38.76 54.81
N ALA A 780 52.54 37.57 55.24
CA ALA A 780 53.21 36.59 54.40
C ALA A 780 52.28 35.96 53.35
N ASP A 781 50.98 35.95 53.62
CA ASP A 781 49.98 35.26 52.79
C ASP A 781 49.84 35.96 51.42
N VAL A 782 50.12 37.26 51.34
CA VAL A 782 50.04 38.03 50.07
C VAL A 782 51.01 37.55 48.97
N ILE A 783 52.02 36.75 49.32
CA ILE A 783 53.07 36.31 48.40
C ILE A 783 53.20 34.77 48.30
N ASP A 784 52.25 34.02 48.86
CA ASP A 784 52.28 32.55 48.90
C ASP A 784 51.56 31.87 47.73
N ASN A 785 50.80 32.64 46.93
CA ASN A 785 49.99 32.20 45.79
C ASN A 785 48.72 31.41 46.14
N ASN A 786 48.30 31.42 47.40
CA ASN A 786 47.04 30.85 47.84
C ASN A 786 46.00 31.98 47.96
N LEU A 787 44.91 31.88 47.19
CA LEU A 787 43.85 32.89 47.21
C LEU A 787 42.79 32.63 48.29
N ASN A 788 42.95 31.59 49.11
CA ASN A 788 42.04 31.23 50.19
C ASN A 788 42.51 31.72 51.57
N ASN A 789 43.67 32.36 51.66
CA ASN A 789 44.16 33.07 52.85
C ASN A 789 44.61 34.48 52.47
N ALA A 790 44.59 35.40 53.44
CA ALA A 790 44.87 36.80 53.18
C ALA A 790 45.61 37.47 54.33
N ALA A 791 46.40 38.49 53.99
CA ALA A 791 46.81 39.47 54.97
C ALA A 791 45.68 40.43 55.28
N ARG A 792 45.34 40.59 56.56
CA ARG A 792 44.24 41.46 56.98
C ARG A 792 44.76 42.81 57.46
N ILE A 793 44.28 43.90 56.85
CA ILE A 793 44.52 45.28 57.29
C ILE A 793 43.28 45.77 58.05
N SER A 794 43.40 46.03 59.36
CA SER A 794 42.31 46.58 60.17
C SER A 794 42.60 48.01 60.60
N VAL A 795 41.71 48.94 60.25
CA VAL A 795 41.81 50.37 60.59
C VAL A 795 40.56 50.84 61.36
N PRO A 796 40.68 51.10 62.68
CA PRO A 796 39.55 51.54 63.50
C PRO A 796 38.97 52.90 63.11
N VAL A 797 37.69 53.11 63.41
CA VAL A 797 36.93 54.35 63.11
C VAL A 797 37.64 55.60 63.65
N GLY A 798 37.75 56.64 62.82
CA GLY A 798 38.12 57.99 63.26
C GLY A 798 39.62 58.24 63.49
N VAL A 799 40.50 57.34 63.04
CA VAL A 799 41.96 57.54 63.06
C VAL A 799 42.45 58.23 61.78
N ALA A 800 43.50 59.06 61.88
CA ALA A 800 44.08 59.80 60.76
C ALA A 800 45.32 59.08 60.18
N GLY A 801 45.24 57.76 60.06
CA GLY A 801 46.31 56.91 59.57
C GLY A 801 45.78 55.78 58.70
N SER A 802 46.69 55.03 58.09
CA SER A 802 46.42 53.87 57.25
C SER A 802 47.29 52.69 57.68
N GLY A 803 46.79 51.47 57.46
CA GLY A 803 47.62 50.27 57.39
C GLY A 803 48.11 50.06 55.96
N PHE A 804 49.28 49.45 55.79
CA PHE A 804 49.79 49.10 54.47
C PHE A 804 50.40 47.72 54.43
N VAL A 805 50.27 47.08 53.28
CA VAL A 805 51.04 45.90 52.87
C VAL A 805 51.84 46.28 51.63
N ARG A 806 53.14 45.98 51.64
CA ARG A 806 54.06 46.24 50.52
C ARG A 806 54.77 44.96 50.10
N VAL A 807 54.53 44.57 48.86
CA VAL A 807 55.20 43.45 48.19
C VAL A 807 56.36 43.99 47.36
N THR A 808 57.52 43.35 47.45
CA THR A 808 58.75 43.67 46.72
C THR A 808 59.18 42.49 45.88
N ASP A 809 59.19 42.66 44.55
CA ASP A 809 59.86 41.71 43.66
C ASP A 809 61.37 41.97 43.69
N THR A 810 62.11 40.97 44.14
CA THR A 810 63.57 40.95 44.23
C THR A 810 64.24 40.33 43.01
N GLY A 811 63.47 39.62 42.17
CA GLY A 811 63.89 39.01 40.92
C GLY A 811 63.73 39.94 39.71
N THR A 812 62.75 40.84 39.72
CA THR A 812 62.37 41.67 38.56
C THR A 812 62.34 43.16 38.88
N THR A 813 62.64 43.99 37.88
CA THR A 813 62.23 45.40 37.84
C THR A 813 61.36 45.57 36.62
N TYR A 814 60.08 45.82 36.83
CA TYR A 814 59.09 46.03 35.77
C TYR A 814 59.40 47.36 35.07
N THR A 815 59.29 47.38 33.75
CA THR A 815 59.60 48.55 32.92
C THR A 815 58.46 48.81 31.95
N GLY A 816 58.26 50.06 31.54
CA GLY A 816 57.14 50.43 30.66
C GLY A 816 55.85 50.66 31.44
N THR A 817 54.72 50.56 30.76
CA THR A 817 53.38 50.64 31.35
C THR A 817 52.93 49.24 31.74
N ASN A 818 52.45 49.08 32.97
CA ASN A 818 51.97 47.79 33.49
C ASN A 818 50.63 48.03 34.19
N SER A 819 49.69 47.10 34.06
CA SER A 819 48.52 47.07 34.94
C SER A 819 48.92 46.36 36.23
N VAL A 820 48.69 46.98 37.37
CA VAL A 820 49.14 46.49 38.67
C VAL A 820 48.04 46.59 39.70
N GLY A 821 47.97 45.64 40.61
CA GLY A 821 46.90 45.64 41.59
C GLY A 821 47.06 44.60 42.69
N PHE A 822 46.00 44.46 43.47
CA PHE A 822 45.88 43.45 44.51
C PHE A 822 44.53 42.76 44.41
N VAL A 823 44.48 41.46 44.71
CA VAL A 823 43.22 40.78 45.01
C VAL A 823 42.80 41.18 46.41
N LEU A 824 41.65 41.85 46.52
CA LEU A 824 41.15 42.44 47.74
C LEU A 824 39.74 41.95 48.04
N GLU A 825 39.39 41.93 49.31
CA GLU A 825 38.03 41.75 49.80
C GLU A 825 37.83 42.63 51.03
N ASN A 826 36.58 42.98 51.30
CA ASN A 826 36.20 43.47 52.61
C ASN A 826 35.29 42.39 53.22
N PRO A 827 35.69 41.76 54.35
CA PRO A 827 34.97 40.63 54.92
C PRO A 827 33.59 41.01 55.49
N ASP A 828 33.33 42.31 55.69
CA ASP A 828 32.09 42.79 56.27
C ASP A 828 31.04 43.18 55.20
N THR A 829 31.48 43.60 54.00
CA THR A 829 30.60 44.08 52.90
C THR A 829 31.30 44.07 51.54
N LEU A 830 30.56 44.02 50.42
CA LEU A 830 31.08 44.18 49.06
C LEU A 830 31.98 45.44 48.89
N LEU A 831 33.09 45.30 48.17
CA LEU A 831 34.02 46.40 47.82
C LEU A 831 33.36 47.50 46.96
N ASP A 832 32.68 48.43 47.60
CA ASP A 832 32.02 49.56 46.95
C ASP A 832 32.94 50.77 46.71
N LEU A 833 32.44 51.80 46.03
CA LEU A 833 33.19 53.05 45.79
C LEU A 833 33.59 53.79 47.08
N THR A 834 32.92 53.55 48.20
CA THR A 834 33.23 54.16 49.50
C THR A 834 34.48 53.50 50.09
N ILE A 835 34.55 52.17 50.06
CA ILE A 835 35.70 51.39 50.50
C ILE A 835 36.88 51.63 49.57
N LEU A 836 36.69 51.62 48.24
CA LEU A 836 37.77 51.92 47.29
C LEU A 836 38.38 53.31 47.50
N GLN A 837 37.61 54.30 47.95
CA GLN A 837 38.14 55.63 48.30
C GLN A 837 39.09 55.62 49.50
N SER A 838 38.99 54.61 50.36
CA SER A 838 39.93 54.39 51.47
C SER A 838 41.22 53.69 51.02
N ILE A 839 41.24 53.11 49.81
CA ILE A 839 42.33 52.31 49.31
C ILE A 839 43.23 53.14 48.39
N THR A 840 44.54 52.99 48.53
CA THR A 840 45.53 53.61 47.65
C THR A 840 46.58 52.58 47.28
N ILE A 841 46.68 52.25 45.99
CA ILE A 841 47.69 51.35 45.43
C ILE A 841 48.83 52.20 44.85
N SER A 842 50.07 51.84 45.12
CA SER A 842 51.25 52.58 44.68
C SER A 842 52.33 51.64 44.19
N THR A 843 52.99 52.03 43.10
CA THR A 843 54.23 51.40 42.65
C THR A 843 55.43 52.14 43.23
N LEU A 844 56.46 51.41 43.65
CA LEU A 844 57.69 51.99 44.17
C LEU A 844 58.91 51.37 43.52
N LEU A 845 59.95 52.19 43.35
CA LEU A 845 61.28 51.75 42.97
C LEU A 845 62.22 51.97 44.16
N ASN A 846 62.67 50.87 44.77
CA ASN A 846 63.57 50.90 45.93
C ASN A 846 63.07 51.84 47.06
N GLY A 847 61.77 51.79 47.38
CA GLY A 847 61.13 52.55 48.44
C GLY A 847 60.71 53.98 48.07
N THR A 848 60.89 54.40 46.81
CA THR A 848 60.40 55.70 46.33
C THR A 848 59.15 55.47 45.46
N VAL A 849 58.03 56.10 45.80
CA VAL A 849 56.80 56.04 44.99
C VAL A 849 57.07 56.57 43.58
N VAL A 850 56.68 55.76 42.60
CA VAL A 850 56.82 56.03 41.16
C VAL A 850 55.47 56.45 40.59
N ASP A 851 54.42 55.67 40.87
CA ASP A 851 53.05 55.96 40.48
C ASP A 851 52.06 55.52 41.57
N SER A 852 50.83 56.05 41.55
CA SER A 852 49.80 55.71 42.54
C SER A 852 48.38 56.06 42.10
N ALA A 853 47.41 55.25 42.49
CA ALA A 853 45.99 55.49 42.29
C ALA A 853 45.17 55.17 43.55
N SER A 854 43.97 55.77 43.66
CA SER A 854 43.05 55.61 44.80
C SER A 854 41.61 55.85 44.37
N GLY A 855 40.62 55.30 45.10
CA GLY A 855 39.21 55.56 44.84
C GLY A 855 38.77 55.15 43.44
N GLY A 856 37.89 55.94 42.81
CA GLY A 856 37.35 55.64 41.47
C GLY A 856 38.36 55.73 40.31
N SER A 857 39.66 55.86 40.58
CA SER A 857 40.72 55.65 39.59
C SER A 857 41.33 54.25 39.64
N LEU A 858 40.89 53.43 40.61
CA LEU A 858 41.13 51.99 40.65
C LEU A 858 39.99 51.29 39.91
N LEU A 859 40.32 50.29 39.10
CA LEU A 859 39.36 49.39 38.45
C LEU A 859 39.23 48.13 39.32
N ALA A 860 38.02 47.66 39.58
CA ALA A 860 37.76 46.43 40.35
C ALA A 860 37.16 45.37 39.42
N LEU A 861 37.93 44.33 39.13
CA LEU A 861 37.55 43.23 38.23
C LEU A 861 37.01 42.07 39.06
N ASN A 862 35.90 41.46 38.62
CA ASN A 862 35.34 40.26 39.26
C ASN A 862 36.27 39.06 39.02
N LEU A 863 36.41 38.19 40.01
CA LEU A 863 37.09 36.90 39.86
C LEU A 863 36.06 35.81 39.52
N LEU A 864 36.33 34.98 38.50
CA LEU A 864 35.52 33.80 38.20
C LEU A 864 35.75 32.70 39.25
N GLY A 865 34.70 32.29 39.96
CA GLY A 865 34.72 31.33 41.08
C GLY A 865 34.39 32.01 42.41
N SER A 866 33.09 32.00 42.75
CA SER A 866 32.37 32.48 43.96
C SER A 866 33.14 33.31 45.01
N GLY A 867 32.65 34.54 45.26
CA GLY A 867 32.98 35.38 46.41
C GLY A 867 32.91 36.90 46.15
N ASP A 868 33.00 37.70 47.22
CA ASP A 868 33.06 39.17 47.17
C ASP A 868 34.46 39.73 46.80
N ARG A 869 35.44 38.83 46.60
CA ARG A 869 36.82 39.14 46.20
C ARG A 869 36.87 39.82 44.82
N LYS A 870 37.64 40.92 44.72
CA LYS A 870 37.88 41.65 43.47
C LYS A 870 39.38 41.85 43.22
N LEU A 871 39.81 41.73 41.97
CA LEU A 871 41.14 42.18 41.55
C LEU A 871 41.10 43.70 41.31
N VAL A 872 41.68 44.46 42.25
CA VAL A 872 41.69 45.93 42.21
C VAL A 872 43.00 46.45 41.62
N VAL A 873 42.94 47.03 40.42
CA VAL A 873 44.10 47.39 39.60
C VAL A 873 44.12 48.85 39.15
N PHE A 874 45.29 49.34 38.72
CA PHE A 874 45.43 50.55 37.93
C PHE A 874 46.62 50.44 36.98
N GLU A 875 46.62 51.24 35.90
CA GLU A 875 47.77 51.35 35.00
C GLU A 875 48.88 52.20 35.63
N ALA A 876 50.00 51.57 35.96
CA ALA A 876 51.17 52.23 36.47
C ALA A 876 52.18 52.53 35.35
N ASN A 877 52.70 53.76 35.36
CA ASN A 877 53.71 54.22 34.42
C ASN A 877 55.08 54.36 35.08
N GLY A 878 56.10 53.79 34.43
CA GLY A 878 57.49 53.91 34.86
C GLY A 878 58.00 52.67 35.60
N ASN A 879 59.30 52.65 35.88
CA ASN A 879 59.95 51.44 36.37
C ASN A 879 59.73 51.27 37.87
N PHE A 880 59.27 50.09 38.31
CA PHE A 880 59.05 49.77 39.71
C PHE A 880 59.51 48.33 40.03
N ASN A 881 59.71 48.06 41.31
CA ASN A 881 59.95 46.70 41.81
C ASN A 881 59.20 46.42 43.11
N GLN A 882 58.26 47.29 43.47
CA GLN A 882 57.43 47.14 44.66
C GLN A 882 56.01 47.59 44.37
N LEU A 883 55.03 46.88 44.92
CA LEU A 883 53.63 47.25 44.99
C LEU A 883 53.25 47.47 46.45
N GLN A 884 52.49 48.52 46.74
CA GLN A 884 51.96 48.79 48.07
C GLN A 884 50.48 49.10 47.99
N VAL A 885 49.69 48.41 48.80
CA VAL A 885 48.30 48.79 49.09
C VAL A 885 48.26 49.45 50.46
N ASN A 886 47.55 50.57 50.54
CA ASN A 886 47.22 51.26 51.78
C ASN A 886 45.71 51.26 51.96
N ALA A 887 45.22 50.90 53.15
CA ALA A 887 43.83 51.06 53.53
C ALA A 887 43.74 52.10 54.66
N GLY A 888 42.93 53.15 54.45
CA GLY A 888 42.69 54.24 55.41
C GLY A 888 41.41 54.05 56.22
N ALA A 889 41.16 54.92 57.19
CA ALA A 889 39.92 54.87 57.98
C ALA A 889 38.70 55.33 57.16
N LEU A 890 37.58 54.63 57.31
CA LEU A 890 36.27 55.06 56.82
C LEU A 890 35.53 55.88 57.89
N VAL A 891 34.63 56.77 57.45
CA VAL A 891 33.82 57.59 58.35
C VAL A 891 32.72 56.69 58.94
N ASP A 892 32.74 56.53 60.26
CA ASP A 892 31.73 55.82 61.05
C ASP A 892 31.68 54.28 60.94
N LEU A 893 32.66 53.61 60.30
CA LEU A 893 32.77 52.13 60.25
C LEU A 893 34.22 51.62 60.40
N LEU A 894 34.41 50.46 61.04
CA LEU A 894 35.69 49.75 61.05
C LEU A 894 36.02 49.34 59.62
N ASN A 895 37.20 49.72 59.11
CA ASN A 895 37.60 49.32 57.77
C ASN A 895 38.54 48.11 57.85
N GLN A 896 38.07 46.96 57.37
CA GLN A 896 38.86 45.74 57.24
C GLN A 896 39.05 45.45 55.75
N ILE A 897 40.29 45.22 55.35
CA ILE A 897 40.63 44.84 53.98
C ILE A 897 41.52 43.61 54.03
N ASP A 898 41.04 42.53 53.42
CA ASP A 898 41.80 41.32 53.20
C ASP A 898 42.55 41.44 51.87
N VAL A 899 43.84 41.17 51.91
CA VAL A 899 44.78 41.29 50.79
C VAL A 899 45.32 39.90 50.48
N TYR A 900 44.85 39.30 49.39
CA TYR A 900 45.15 37.91 49.03
C TYR A 900 46.39 37.79 48.16
N ALA A 901 46.56 38.69 47.18
CA ALA A 901 47.68 38.62 46.26
C ALA A 901 48.06 40.00 45.71
N ALA A 902 49.32 40.17 45.33
CA ALA A 902 49.80 41.31 44.56
C ALA A 902 50.08 40.88 43.11
N CYS A 903 49.53 41.61 42.15
CA CYS A 903 49.40 41.14 40.78
C CYS A 903 49.93 42.18 39.78
N VAL A 904 50.54 41.72 38.70
CA VAL A 904 51.10 42.58 37.65
C VAL A 904 50.94 41.95 36.28
N ARG A 905 50.44 42.76 35.34
CA ARG A 905 50.36 42.44 33.92
C ARG A 905 51.17 43.46 33.11
N PRO A 906 52.20 43.04 32.35
CA PRO A 906 52.81 43.91 31.36
C PRO A 906 51.79 44.30 30.29
N ILE A 907 51.61 45.60 30.03
CA ILE A 907 50.80 46.04 28.90
C ILE A 907 51.74 46.14 27.70
N THR A 908 51.65 45.17 26.79
CA THR A 908 52.33 45.24 25.50
C THR A 908 51.72 46.38 24.68
N PRO A 909 52.52 47.27 24.08
CA PRO A 909 51.99 48.43 23.33
C PRO A 909 51.39 48.07 21.97
#